data_AF-A0A835B5U8-F1
#
_entry.id   AF-A0A835B5U8-F1
#
_cell.length_a   1.000
_cell.length_b   1.000
_cell.length_c   1.000
_cell.angle_alpha   90.00
_cell.angle_beta   90.00
_cell.angle_gamma   90.00
#
_symmetry.space_group_name_H-M   'P 1'
#
loop_
_entity.id
_entity.type
_entity.pdbx_description
1 polymer ?
#
loop_
_entity_poly.entity_id
_entity_poly.type
_entity_poly.pdbx_seq_one_letter_code
_entity_poly.pdbx_strand_id
1 'polypeptide(L)'
;MVAEGARRRVVVEVCNARNLMPKDGQGTACAYAVVDFDGQRRRTATRPRDLNPQWGERLEFLVHDPDAMASETLELNLYNDKKAIAATGSGRRGGTFLGKVKVAGASFAKAGDETLVYYPLEKRSVFSQIKGEIGLKIWFVDDPPPPPPAAPDAEKGADADKKEAPAEGKEEKATDAAAGAAAPVEEKKAEPAPAEEKKAEEAKTEEKKPEDKKDDKGGKKKSPEKGKKDGEKPKEEGKAKEEDKKDAAAPPPSPSKQAPPPSPSKKDLAIAGIAGDLEIRPQSAADKSMAASGASASYDLVDRVPYLFVRLLKAKRHGGGGQPLYAQLAIGTHAVRTRAATAAGEWDLVFAFHKDSLTDTSLEVTVHEEAKKPDKEGEPVPPDANLGFVSFDLQEVPKRSPPDSALAPQWYTLDGHCCDAGGAACDVMLAVWVGTQVDEAFQEAWHSDSGGYLVHTRSKAYLSPKLWYLRLNVIQAQDLRLPSPPDANKAKQHPIFPELYVKAQLGAQVFKTGRVPLGSAAAGTSNPSWNEDLLFVAAEPFDPFLTVVVEDVFSGQPVGQARVPLSTVHRRADDRVEPPSRWLNLAGDEARPYAGRVHVRVCLEGGYHVLDEAANVASDVRAASKQLSKPPVGMLEVGVRGAANLVPMKIAKDGSSGSTDAYVVLKYGPKWARTRTILDQFNPRWNEQYAWDVFDPCTVLTIAVFDNVRYKLADAGGDNGKMPPKDSRIGKLRIRLSTLDTNRVYTNTFALTAVHPVGVRKMGELELAIRFTCPSWLTLMQAYGSPLLPRMHYVKPLGPAQQDVLRHTAMRIVSARLARSEPPLGPEVVQYLLDTDTHSWSMRRSKANWFRAVSCLSHVATAARWAHRVRVWAHPPTTVLVHALLVAVVLCPEMILPTACLYLFLVLLWRYRARPRTPTGMDPRLSHVDGVSADELDEEFDGVPSSRPADVVRVRYDRLRAVAGRAQTLLGDVAAQGERVEALLSWRDPRATGVFAVVTLVAALVMYAVPFKVMLLGMGFYYLRHPRFRGDMPSAGFNFFRRLPSLSDRVL
;
A
#
# COMPACT_ATOMS: atom_id res chain seq x y z
N MET A 1 37.77 -26.04 -30.29
CA MET A 1 37.76 -26.11 -31.77
C MET A 1 36.87 -25.01 -32.27
N VAL A 2 37.38 -24.11 -33.10
CA VAL A 2 36.56 -23.25 -33.97
C VAL A 2 36.71 -23.84 -35.36
N ALA A 3 35.60 -24.12 -36.04
CA ALA A 3 35.66 -24.55 -37.43
C ALA A 3 35.92 -23.33 -38.32
N GLU A 4 36.80 -23.45 -39.31
CA GLU A 4 36.93 -22.45 -40.36
C GLU A 4 35.73 -22.56 -41.33
N GLY A 5 34.60 -22.00 -40.91
CA GLY A 5 33.43 -21.83 -41.75
C GLY A 5 33.73 -20.87 -42.91
N ALA A 6 33.24 -21.19 -44.11
CA ALA A 6 33.35 -20.30 -45.27
C ALA A 6 32.67 -18.96 -44.97
N ARG A 7 33.29 -17.86 -45.43
CA ARG A 7 32.74 -16.51 -45.20
C ARG A 7 31.54 -16.29 -46.11
N ARG A 8 30.34 -16.36 -45.55
CA ARG A 8 29.10 -16.08 -46.28
C ARG A 8 28.80 -14.58 -46.26
N ARG A 9 28.52 -14.00 -47.43
CA ARG A 9 28.02 -12.62 -47.59
C ARG A 9 26.62 -12.65 -48.19
N VAL A 10 25.70 -11.87 -47.63
CA VAL A 10 24.37 -11.61 -48.21
C VAL A 10 24.41 -10.29 -48.97
N VAL A 11 23.91 -10.29 -50.20
CA VAL A 11 23.79 -9.10 -51.04
C VAL A 11 22.31 -8.80 -51.28
N VAL A 12 21.95 -7.54 -51.06
CA VAL A 12 20.57 -7.03 -51.15
C VAL A 12 20.55 -5.93 -52.21
N GLU A 13 20.00 -6.20 -53.39
CA GLU A 13 19.76 -5.17 -54.40
C GLU A 13 18.37 -4.57 -54.18
N VAL A 14 18.35 -3.31 -53.74
CA VAL A 14 17.11 -2.53 -53.63
C VAL A 14 16.84 -1.93 -55.00
N CYS A 15 16.02 -2.59 -55.81
CA CYS A 15 15.79 -2.19 -57.19
C CYS A 15 14.89 -0.94 -57.26
N ASN A 16 13.65 -1.04 -56.78
CA ASN A 16 12.64 0.03 -56.89
C ASN A 16 11.51 -0.13 -55.87
N ALA A 17 10.69 0.91 -55.70
CA ALA A 17 9.37 0.82 -55.10
C ALA A 17 8.27 1.27 -56.07
N ARG A 18 7.02 0.90 -55.79
CA ARG A 18 5.85 1.21 -56.61
C ARG A 18 4.71 1.73 -55.76
N ASN A 19 3.94 2.68 -56.29
CA ASN A 19 2.64 3.12 -55.75
C ASN A 19 2.70 3.58 -54.29
N LEU A 20 3.82 4.22 -53.89
CA LEU A 20 4.04 4.72 -52.54
C LEU A 20 2.98 5.76 -52.16
N MET A 21 2.62 5.78 -50.87
CA MET A 21 1.71 6.82 -50.37
C MET A 21 2.42 8.20 -50.34
N PRO A 22 1.85 9.25 -50.95
CA PRO A 22 2.40 10.60 -50.87
C PRO A 22 2.33 11.14 -49.44
N LYS A 23 3.45 11.68 -48.93
CA LYS A 23 3.55 12.24 -47.57
C LYS A 23 4.28 13.60 -47.50
N ASP A 24 4.50 14.25 -48.64
CA ASP A 24 5.15 15.57 -48.76
C ASP A 24 4.15 16.74 -48.76
N GLY A 25 2.84 16.46 -48.68
CA GLY A 25 1.78 17.45 -48.86
C GLY A 25 1.58 17.89 -50.33
N GLN A 26 2.64 17.90 -51.13
CA GLN A 26 2.64 18.22 -52.57
C GLN A 26 2.30 17.03 -53.49
N GLY A 27 1.59 16.01 -52.98
CA GLY A 27 1.21 14.83 -53.77
C GLY A 27 2.35 13.85 -54.09
N THR A 28 3.54 14.02 -53.51
CA THR A 28 4.75 13.21 -53.76
C THR A 28 5.38 12.64 -52.48
N ALA A 29 6.51 11.93 -52.61
CA ALA A 29 7.35 11.45 -51.51
C ALA A 29 8.85 11.54 -51.86
N CYS A 30 9.71 11.82 -50.89
CA CYS A 30 11.18 11.84 -51.05
C CYS A 30 11.82 10.59 -50.42
N ALA A 31 11.67 9.44 -51.06
CA ALA A 31 11.91 8.14 -50.45
C ALA A 31 13.40 7.72 -50.35
N TYR A 32 13.73 6.99 -49.28
CA TYR A 32 14.93 6.17 -49.14
C TYR A 32 14.63 4.88 -48.35
N ALA A 33 15.37 3.83 -48.63
CA ALA A 33 15.31 2.57 -47.91
C ALA A 33 16.39 2.49 -46.84
N VAL A 34 16.09 1.73 -45.78
CA VAL A 34 17.03 1.35 -44.72
C VAL A 34 16.88 -0.14 -44.49
N VAL A 35 17.96 -0.89 -44.66
CA VAL A 35 18.02 -2.35 -44.53
C VAL A 35 18.82 -2.69 -43.27
N ASP A 36 18.27 -3.60 -42.46
CA ASP A 36 18.82 -4.07 -41.19
C ASP A 36 18.88 -5.61 -41.25
N PHE A 37 20.07 -6.21 -41.10
CA PHE A 37 20.31 -7.66 -41.15
C PHE A 37 21.61 -8.00 -40.41
N ASP A 38 21.65 -9.10 -39.63
CA ASP A 38 22.79 -9.50 -38.77
C ASP A 38 23.47 -8.33 -38.04
N GLY A 39 22.65 -7.54 -37.32
CA GLY A 39 23.06 -6.33 -36.58
C GLY A 39 23.59 -5.16 -37.44
N GLN A 40 23.79 -5.36 -38.73
CA GLN A 40 24.36 -4.41 -39.68
C GLN A 40 23.25 -3.64 -40.39
N ARG A 41 23.36 -2.31 -40.37
CA ARG A 41 22.32 -1.42 -40.90
C ARG A 41 22.87 -0.50 -41.97
N ARG A 42 22.32 -0.59 -43.18
CA ARG A 42 22.68 0.25 -44.35
C ARG A 42 21.48 1.07 -44.84
N ARG A 43 21.75 2.15 -45.59
CA ARG A 43 20.76 3.10 -46.14
C ARG A 43 21.04 3.33 -47.62
N THR A 44 19.99 3.41 -48.44
CA THR A 44 20.08 3.82 -49.85
C THR A 44 20.05 5.34 -50.03
N ALA A 45 20.44 5.82 -51.22
CA ALA A 45 20.29 7.21 -51.60
C ALA A 45 18.81 7.67 -51.56
N THR A 46 18.60 8.97 -51.49
CA THR A 46 17.23 9.53 -51.44
C THR A 46 16.79 9.97 -52.82
N ARG A 47 15.68 9.41 -53.31
CA ARG A 47 15.06 9.82 -54.57
C ARG A 47 13.99 10.87 -54.26
N PRO A 48 14.15 12.14 -54.69
CA PRO A 48 13.22 13.21 -54.35
C PRO A 48 11.95 13.16 -55.21
N ARG A 49 10.80 13.44 -54.58
CA ARG A 49 9.50 13.71 -55.23
C ARG A 49 8.96 12.62 -56.18
N ASP A 50 9.22 11.35 -55.90
CA ASP A 50 8.74 10.21 -56.71
C ASP A 50 7.95 9.19 -55.85
N LEU A 51 6.87 8.66 -56.41
CA LEU A 51 6.04 7.60 -55.82
C LEU A 51 6.38 6.20 -56.35
N ASN A 52 7.21 6.10 -57.39
CA ASN A 52 7.75 4.85 -57.94
C ASN A 52 9.30 4.84 -58.00
N PRO A 53 10.00 5.25 -56.92
CA PRO A 53 11.42 5.52 -56.92
C PRO A 53 12.24 4.28 -57.28
N GLN A 54 13.25 4.48 -58.11
CA GLN A 54 14.20 3.44 -58.52
C GLN A 54 15.57 3.74 -57.88
N TRP A 55 16.15 2.78 -57.16
CA TRP A 55 17.46 2.93 -56.54
C TRP A 55 18.53 2.21 -57.37
N GLY A 56 18.41 0.90 -57.55
CA GLY A 56 19.42 0.05 -58.19
C GLY A 56 20.64 -0.17 -57.29
N GLU A 57 20.49 -0.03 -55.98
CA GLU A 57 21.61 0.00 -55.03
C GLU A 57 21.81 -1.37 -54.36
N ARG A 58 23.04 -1.88 -54.44
CA ARG A 58 23.48 -3.14 -53.80
C ARG A 58 24.04 -2.86 -52.42
N LEU A 59 23.57 -3.60 -51.43
CA LEU A 59 23.98 -3.51 -50.03
C LEU A 59 24.48 -4.88 -49.57
N GLU A 60 25.77 -4.98 -49.20
CA GLU A 60 26.39 -6.22 -48.74
C GLU A 60 26.37 -6.34 -47.20
N PHE A 61 26.14 -7.54 -46.67
CA PHE A 61 26.13 -7.84 -45.25
C PHE A 61 26.98 -9.09 -45.00
N LEU A 62 27.89 -9.03 -44.02
CA LEU A 62 28.78 -10.14 -43.69
C LEU A 62 28.16 -10.98 -42.58
N VAL A 63 27.93 -12.25 -42.84
CA VAL A 63 27.19 -13.16 -41.96
C VAL A 63 28.12 -13.68 -40.87
N HIS A 64 27.73 -13.53 -39.61
CA HIS A 64 28.54 -13.92 -38.45
C HIS A 64 28.40 -15.43 -38.13
N ASP A 65 27.22 -16.01 -38.39
CA ASP A 65 26.96 -17.46 -38.27
C ASP A 65 26.16 -17.96 -39.50
N PRO A 66 26.75 -18.80 -40.37
CA PRO A 66 26.11 -19.27 -41.60
C PRO A 66 25.00 -20.29 -41.38
N ASP A 67 24.94 -20.93 -40.20
CA ASP A 67 23.89 -21.90 -39.83
C ASP A 67 22.69 -21.17 -39.19
N ALA A 68 22.94 -20.09 -38.44
CA ALA A 68 21.90 -19.23 -37.88
C ALA A 68 21.06 -18.50 -38.95
N MET A 69 21.67 -18.16 -40.10
CA MET A 69 21.06 -17.38 -41.20
C MET A 69 19.61 -17.73 -41.51
N ALA A 70 19.25 -19.02 -41.59
CA ALA A 70 17.92 -19.44 -41.98
C ALA A 70 16.82 -19.00 -40.99
N SER A 71 17.19 -18.74 -39.74
CA SER A 71 16.31 -18.26 -38.67
C SER A 71 16.22 -16.73 -38.56
N GLU A 72 17.13 -15.99 -39.21
CA GLU A 72 17.16 -14.54 -39.15
C GLU A 72 16.12 -13.87 -40.05
N THR A 73 15.83 -12.60 -39.80
CA THR A 73 14.95 -11.79 -40.65
C THR A 73 15.59 -10.46 -41.02
N LEU A 74 15.77 -10.24 -42.33
CA LEU A 74 16.09 -8.93 -42.87
C LEU A 74 14.89 -7.99 -42.70
N GLU A 75 15.12 -6.81 -42.12
CA GLU A 75 14.11 -5.77 -41.97
C GLU A 75 14.42 -4.58 -42.89
N LEU A 76 13.58 -4.36 -43.89
CA LEU A 76 13.63 -3.17 -44.72
C LEU A 76 12.57 -2.16 -44.26
N ASN A 77 12.99 -0.94 -43.97
CA ASN A 77 12.13 0.17 -43.57
C ASN A 77 12.27 1.32 -44.58
N LEU A 78 11.18 1.67 -45.27
CA LEU A 78 11.10 2.83 -46.15
C LEU A 78 10.74 4.10 -45.36
N TYR A 79 11.50 5.16 -45.62
CA TYR A 79 11.31 6.48 -45.02
C TYR A 79 11.29 7.56 -46.10
N ASN A 80 10.66 8.68 -45.75
CA ASN A 80 10.59 9.89 -46.55
C ASN A 80 11.49 10.98 -45.92
N ASP A 81 12.53 11.44 -46.61
CA ASP A 81 13.48 12.41 -46.06
C ASP A 81 12.96 13.86 -46.17
N LYS A 82 12.51 14.39 -45.03
CA LYS A 82 12.11 15.80 -44.92
C LYS A 82 13.22 16.78 -45.23
N LYS A 83 14.51 16.39 -45.14
CA LYS A 83 15.63 17.25 -45.52
C LYS A 83 15.67 17.56 -47.01
N ALA A 84 15.26 16.63 -47.87
CA ALA A 84 15.23 16.84 -49.32
C ALA A 84 14.18 17.89 -49.75
N ILE A 85 13.23 18.21 -48.87
CA ILE A 85 12.17 19.21 -49.05
C ILE A 85 12.53 20.53 -48.35
N ALA A 86 13.39 20.48 -47.33
CA ALA A 86 13.71 21.58 -46.43
C ALA A 86 14.70 22.63 -47.00
N ALA A 87 14.56 22.99 -48.27
CA ALA A 87 15.06 24.27 -48.78
C ALA A 87 14.28 25.45 -48.17
N THR A 88 13.07 25.20 -47.64
CA THR A 88 12.35 26.08 -46.72
C THR A 88 12.26 25.42 -45.34
N GLY A 89 12.62 26.16 -44.28
CA GLY A 89 13.10 25.55 -43.05
C GLY A 89 12.03 25.04 -42.07
N SER A 90 12.12 23.78 -41.65
CA SER A 90 11.80 23.38 -40.28
C SER A 90 12.61 22.14 -39.85
N GLY A 91 13.38 22.27 -38.76
CA GLY A 91 14.32 21.24 -38.33
C GLY A 91 13.72 20.19 -37.38
N ARG A 92 13.40 18.99 -37.89
CA ARG A 92 13.19 17.79 -37.05
C ARG A 92 13.97 16.61 -37.64
N ARG A 93 14.82 15.95 -36.84
CA ARG A 93 15.60 14.78 -37.25
C ARG A 93 14.71 13.53 -37.24
N GLY A 94 14.12 13.18 -38.37
CA GLY A 94 13.33 11.94 -38.54
C GLY A 94 12.46 11.98 -39.79
N GLY A 95 12.67 11.01 -40.69
CA GLY A 95 11.86 10.88 -41.90
C GLY A 95 10.45 10.34 -41.62
N THR A 96 9.46 10.69 -42.45
CA THR A 96 8.11 10.11 -42.31
C THR A 96 8.15 8.65 -42.74
N PHE A 97 7.66 7.74 -41.90
CA PHE A 97 7.62 6.31 -42.24
C PHE A 97 6.65 6.03 -43.40
N LEU A 98 7.15 5.37 -44.45
CA LEU A 98 6.39 5.01 -45.65
C LEU A 98 5.91 3.57 -45.62
N GLY A 99 6.70 2.62 -45.11
CA GLY A 99 6.36 1.20 -45.06
C GLY A 99 7.51 0.34 -44.52
N LYS A 100 7.21 -0.93 -44.21
CA LYS A 100 8.21 -1.94 -43.81
C LYS A 100 8.00 -3.25 -44.56
N VAL A 101 9.07 -4.00 -44.74
CA VAL A 101 9.06 -5.41 -45.15
C VAL A 101 9.94 -6.19 -44.17
N LYS A 102 9.54 -7.43 -43.89
CA LYS A 102 10.40 -8.46 -43.29
C LYS A 102 10.60 -9.57 -44.32
N VAL A 103 11.83 -10.02 -44.53
CA VAL A 103 12.16 -11.21 -45.34
C VAL A 103 12.93 -12.18 -44.46
N ALA A 104 12.57 -13.47 -44.48
CA ALA A 104 13.26 -14.50 -43.71
C ALA A 104 14.51 -14.99 -44.45
N GLY A 105 15.61 -15.27 -43.74
CA GLY A 105 16.86 -15.74 -44.35
C GLY A 105 16.73 -17.04 -45.14
N ALA A 106 15.77 -17.90 -44.76
CA ALA A 106 15.39 -19.10 -45.51
C ALA A 106 14.81 -18.85 -46.91
N SER A 107 14.58 -17.59 -47.32
CA SER A 107 14.13 -17.20 -48.67
C SER A 107 15.17 -16.43 -49.48
N PHE A 108 16.45 -16.44 -49.06
CA PHE A 108 17.54 -15.86 -49.85
C PHE A 108 18.04 -16.87 -50.88
N ALA A 109 18.20 -16.43 -52.13
CA ALA A 109 18.72 -17.26 -53.22
C ALA A 109 20.24 -17.50 -53.07
N LYS A 110 20.79 -18.54 -53.70
CA LYS A 110 22.24 -18.60 -53.92
C LYS A 110 22.61 -17.68 -55.09
N ALA A 111 23.81 -17.11 -55.07
CA ALA A 111 24.34 -16.32 -56.19
C ALA A 111 24.22 -17.10 -57.52
N GLY A 112 23.48 -16.52 -58.48
CA GLY A 112 23.04 -17.18 -59.71
C GLY A 112 21.51 -17.24 -59.86
N ASP A 113 20.78 -17.56 -58.79
CA ASP A 113 19.32 -17.75 -58.80
C ASP A 113 18.54 -16.45 -58.46
N GLU A 114 19.08 -15.30 -58.86
CA GLU A 114 18.61 -13.96 -58.46
C GLU A 114 17.29 -13.55 -59.13
N THR A 115 16.16 -13.74 -58.43
CA THR A 115 14.83 -13.27 -58.88
C THR A 115 14.42 -11.95 -58.20
N LEU A 116 13.77 -11.07 -58.96
CA LEU A 116 13.22 -9.81 -58.46
C LEU A 116 11.81 -10.03 -57.87
N VAL A 117 11.70 -10.00 -56.55
CA VAL A 117 10.45 -10.21 -55.82
C VAL A 117 9.90 -8.88 -55.31
N TYR A 118 8.61 -8.61 -55.57
CA TYR A 118 7.90 -7.45 -55.05
C TYR A 118 7.18 -7.78 -53.75
N TYR A 119 7.54 -7.06 -52.69
CA TYR A 119 6.98 -7.22 -51.35
C TYR A 119 6.02 -6.08 -51.00
N PRO A 120 4.78 -6.36 -50.54
CA PRO A 120 3.83 -5.33 -50.13
C PRO A 120 4.23 -4.68 -48.80
N LEU A 121 4.00 -3.38 -48.67
CA LEU A 121 4.47 -2.61 -47.50
C LEU A 121 3.56 -2.75 -46.27
N GLU A 122 4.12 -3.30 -45.20
CA GLU A 122 3.46 -3.50 -43.91
C GLU A 122 3.24 -2.20 -43.13
N LYS A 123 2.20 -2.22 -42.29
CA LYS A 123 1.80 -1.13 -41.40
C LYS A 123 2.48 -1.26 -40.03
N ARG A 124 3.22 -0.22 -39.61
CA ARG A 124 3.81 -0.13 -38.26
C ARG A 124 2.77 0.11 -37.15
N SER A 125 1.54 0.50 -37.52
CA SER A 125 0.40 0.65 -36.59
C SER A 125 -0.92 0.52 -37.36
N VAL A 126 -1.96 0.02 -36.69
CA VAL A 126 -3.32 -0.10 -37.29
C VAL A 126 -3.90 1.24 -37.77
N PHE A 127 -3.46 2.35 -37.18
CA PHE A 127 -3.85 3.70 -37.59
C PHE A 127 -2.97 4.30 -38.71
N SER A 128 -1.91 3.60 -39.15
CA SER A 128 -1.04 4.11 -40.22
C SER A 128 -1.61 3.82 -41.60
N GLN A 129 -1.88 4.89 -42.36
CA GLN A 129 -2.11 4.79 -43.80
C GLN A 129 -0.77 4.60 -44.51
N ILE A 130 -0.69 3.51 -45.27
CA ILE A 130 0.46 3.01 -46.03
C ILE A 130 -0.10 2.32 -47.26
N LYS A 131 0.61 2.49 -48.39
CA LYS A 131 0.32 1.94 -49.70
C LYS A 131 1.66 1.80 -50.44
N GLY A 132 1.78 0.77 -51.27
CA GLY A 132 2.92 0.53 -52.14
C GLY A 132 3.60 -0.82 -51.90
N GLU A 133 4.53 -1.11 -52.79
CA GLU A 133 5.33 -2.35 -52.85
C GLU A 133 6.80 -1.99 -53.07
N ILE A 134 7.73 -2.88 -52.71
CA ILE A 134 9.16 -2.71 -52.98
C ILE A 134 9.74 -3.97 -53.64
N GLY A 135 10.43 -3.78 -54.77
CA GLY A 135 11.12 -4.81 -55.53
C GLY A 135 12.54 -5.00 -55.01
N LEU A 136 12.85 -6.22 -54.55
CA LEU A 136 14.14 -6.63 -53.99
C LEU A 136 14.65 -7.87 -54.72
N LYS A 137 15.97 -7.94 -54.93
CA LYS A 137 16.69 -9.21 -55.08
C LYS A 137 17.55 -9.43 -53.85
N ILE A 138 17.59 -10.66 -53.33
CA ILE A 138 18.41 -11.01 -52.16
C ILE A 138 19.06 -12.37 -52.41
N TRP A 139 20.38 -12.41 -52.33
CA TRP A 139 21.16 -13.63 -52.55
C TRP A 139 22.36 -13.71 -51.61
N PHE A 140 22.97 -14.90 -51.49
CA PHE A 140 24.20 -15.10 -50.74
C PHE A 140 25.33 -15.68 -51.60
N VAL A 141 26.56 -15.28 -51.26
CA VAL A 141 27.83 -15.76 -51.82
C VAL A 141 28.59 -16.48 -50.70
N ASP A 142 29.15 -17.66 -51.00
CA ASP A 142 30.11 -18.36 -50.13
C ASP A 142 31.53 -18.04 -50.63
N ASP A 143 32.31 -17.20 -49.93
CA ASP A 143 33.69 -16.90 -50.31
C ASP A 143 34.65 -18.04 -49.88
N PRO A 144 35.56 -18.52 -50.76
CA PRO A 144 36.63 -19.44 -50.36
C PRO A 144 37.67 -18.72 -49.47
N PRO A 145 38.31 -19.43 -48.52
CA PRO A 145 39.28 -18.82 -47.61
C PRO A 145 40.56 -18.36 -48.36
N PRO A 146 41.10 -17.17 -48.06
CA PRO A 146 42.32 -16.67 -48.67
C PRO A 146 43.57 -17.39 -48.12
N PRO A 147 44.63 -17.58 -48.92
CA PRO A 147 45.90 -18.13 -48.44
C PRO A 147 46.58 -17.18 -47.43
N PRO A 148 47.33 -17.71 -46.44
CA PRO A 148 47.93 -16.91 -45.38
C PRO A 148 49.06 -15.99 -45.89
N PRO A 149 49.10 -14.72 -45.46
CA PRO A 149 50.13 -13.76 -45.90
C PRO A 149 51.46 -13.95 -45.16
N ALA A 150 52.56 -13.64 -45.85
CA ALA A 150 53.87 -13.50 -45.24
C ALA A 150 53.99 -12.18 -44.43
N ALA A 151 54.89 -12.18 -43.44
CA ALA A 151 55.16 -11.06 -42.54
C ALA A 151 56.27 -10.12 -43.13
N PRO A 152 56.58 -8.95 -42.55
CA PRO A 152 56.16 -7.71 -43.19
C PRO A 152 57.28 -6.68 -43.40
N ASP A 153 57.07 -5.78 -44.36
CA ASP A 153 57.83 -4.52 -44.48
C ASP A 153 56.87 -3.31 -44.46
N ALA A 154 57.40 -2.15 -44.06
CA ALA A 154 56.61 -0.96 -43.73
C ALA A 154 56.70 0.13 -44.81
N GLU A 155 55.68 0.99 -44.90
CA GLU A 155 55.77 2.47 -44.84
C GLU A 155 54.46 3.15 -45.30
N LYS A 156 54.41 4.48 -45.08
CA LYS A 156 53.39 5.48 -45.45
C LYS A 156 52.80 5.30 -46.88
N GLY A 157 51.56 5.65 -47.22
CA GLY A 157 50.58 6.51 -46.56
C GLY A 157 50.36 7.83 -47.35
N ALA A 158 49.25 7.95 -48.10
CA ALA A 158 48.85 9.15 -48.86
C ALA A 158 47.34 9.14 -49.24
N ASP A 159 46.82 10.26 -49.77
CA ASP A 159 45.39 10.61 -49.95
C ASP A 159 44.84 10.50 -51.40
N ALA A 160 43.50 10.40 -51.50
CA ALA A 160 42.64 10.74 -52.66
C ALA A 160 42.87 10.00 -54.02
N ASP A 161 42.00 10.05 -55.06
CA ASP A 161 40.68 10.70 -55.26
C ASP A 161 39.74 9.81 -56.15
N LYS A 162 38.60 10.35 -56.61
CA LYS A 162 37.49 9.68 -57.34
C LYS A 162 37.57 9.81 -58.89
N LYS A 163 36.56 9.19 -59.54
CA LYS A 163 36.09 9.29 -60.96
C LYS A 163 36.69 8.23 -61.91
N GLU A 164 36.00 7.75 -62.96
CA GLU A 164 34.59 7.90 -63.38
C GLU A 164 34.11 6.64 -64.17
N ALA A 165 32.82 6.58 -64.53
CA ALA A 165 32.22 5.47 -65.30
C ALA A 165 32.35 5.66 -66.83
N PRO A 166 32.05 4.62 -67.64
CA PRO A 166 30.81 4.65 -68.43
C PRO A 166 30.01 3.31 -68.44
N ALA A 167 29.23 3.02 -69.50
CA ALA A 167 28.07 2.12 -69.49
C ALA A 167 28.04 1.07 -70.65
N GLU A 168 26.82 0.67 -71.08
CA GLU A 168 26.45 -0.35 -72.12
C GLU A 168 26.35 -1.83 -71.62
N GLY A 169 25.42 -2.69 -72.08
CA GLY A 169 24.20 -2.47 -72.88
C GLY A 169 23.54 -3.77 -73.44
N LYS A 170 22.25 -3.70 -73.86
CA LYS A 170 21.52 -4.60 -74.84
C LYS A 170 21.26 -6.09 -74.45
N GLU A 171 20.30 -6.87 -75.00
CA GLU A 171 18.94 -6.63 -75.60
C GLU A 171 18.19 -7.98 -75.87
N GLU A 172 16.86 -7.97 -76.09
CA GLU A 172 16.04 -8.94 -76.90
C GLU A 172 15.88 -10.45 -76.46
N LYS A 173 14.88 -11.29 -76.85
CA LYS A 173 13.46 -11.15 -77.35
C LYS A 173 12.79 -12.56 -77.58
N ALA A 174 11.45 -12.65 -77.48
CA ALA A 174 10.51 -13.64 -78.12
C ALA A 174 10.56 -15.17 -77.77
N THR A 175 9.58 -16.04 -78.11
CA THR A 175 8.07 -16.03 -78.02
C THR A 175 7.49 -17.49 -78.13
N ASP A 176 6.18 -17.65 -77.84
CA ASP A 176 5.19 -18.60 -78.44
C ASP A 176 4.93 -20.06 -77.95
N ALA A 177 3.61 -20.39 -78.01
CA ALA A 177 2.94 -21.70 -78.21
C ALA A 177 3.03 -22.84 -77.13
N ALA A 178 2.08 -23.81 -77.02
CA ALA A 178 0.63 -23.88 -77.34
C ALA A 178 -0.01 -25.21 -76.81
N ALA A 179 -1.36 -25.28 -76.76
CA ALA A 179 -2.22 -26.48 -76.57
C ALA A 179 -2.19 -27.21 -75.19
N GLY A 180 -3.24 -27.95 -74.78
CA GLY A 180 -4.62 -28.02 -75.30
C GLY A 180 -5.46 -29.23 -74.82
N ALA A 181 -6.80 -29.07 -74.80
CA ALA A 181 -7.87 -30.10 -74.66
C ALA A 181 -8.08 -30.84 -73.31
N ALA A 182 -9.28 -31.32 -72.93
CA ALA A 182 -10.67 -30.90 -73.29
C ALA A 182 -11.76 -31.58 -72.40
N ALA A 183 -12.78 -30.79 -72.00
CA ALA A 183 -14.23 -31.11 -71.87
C ALA A 183 -14.73 -32.32 -71.00
N PRO A 184 -16.06 -32.45 -70.76
CA PRO A 184 -17.20 -31.50 -70.82
C PRO A 184 -17.65 -31.11 -69.38
N VAL A 185 -18.84 -30.62 -68.99
CA VAL A 185 -20.18 -30.24 -69.55
C VAL A 185 -20.63 -28.95 -68.77
N GLU A 186 -21.83 -28.35 -68.74
CA GLU A 186 -23.19 -28.65 -69.26
C GLU A 186 -23.92 -27.37 -69.78
N GLU A 187 -25.16 -27.06 -69.37
CA GLU A 187 -26.08 -26.19 -70.14
C GLU A 187 -26.76 -24.97 -69.45
N LYS A 188 -26.82 -23.88 -70.24
CA LYS A 188 -27.96 -22.93 -70.51
C LYS A 188 -28.54 -21.93 -69.46
N LYS A 189 -28.16 -20.65 -69.66
CA LYS A 189 -28.96 -19.53 -70.28
C LYS A 189 -30.03 -18.70 -69.49
N ALA A 190 -30.03 -17.37 -69.78
CA ALA A 190 -31.15 -16.37 -69.78
C ALA A 190 -31.31 -15.32 -68.63
N GLU A 191 -30.71 -14.12 -68.80
CA GLU A 191 -31.30 -12.77 -69.07
C GLU A 191 -32.69 -12.31 -68.51
N PRO A 192 -33.02 -10.98 -68.46
CA PRO A 192 -32.21 -9.78 -68.07
C PRO A 192 -33.00 -8.57 -67.42
N ALA A 193 -32.27 -7.51 -66.99
CA ALA A 193 -32.65 -6.06 -66.96
C ALA A 193 -33.83 -5.59 -66.03
N PRO A 194 -34.14 -4.26 -65.88
CA PRO A 194 -33.46 -3.01 -66.32
C PRO A 194 -33.13 -2.01 -65.15
N ALA A 195 -32.97 -0.70 -65.44
CA ALA A 195 -32.53 0.38 -64.51
C ALA A 195 -33.44 1.66 -64.58
N GLU A 196 -32.89 2.86 -64.27
CA GLU A 196 -33.49 4.24 -64.23
C GLU A 196 -34.15 4.72 -62.91
N GLU A 197 -34.26 6.02 -62.58
CA GLU A 197 -33.26 7.11 -62.65
C GLU A 197 -33.55 8.24 -61.60
N LYS A 198 -33.00 9.46 -61.72
CA LYS A 198 -32.89 10.50 -60.66
C LYS A 198 -34.03 11.53 -60.61
N LYS A 199 -34.23 12.23 -59.46
CA LYS A 199 -34.78 13.61 -59.45
C LYS A 199 -34.51 14.47 -58.18
N ALA A 200 -33.97 15.68 -58.43
CA ALA A 200 -34.29 16.99 -57.83
C ALA A 200 -34.07 17.27 -56.31
N GLU A 201 -34.44 18.50 -55.89
CA GLU A 201 -33.71 19.33 -54.92
C GLU A 201 -34.63 20.30 -54.12
N GLU A 202 -34.07 20.97 -53.09
CA GLU A 202 -34.46 22.25 -52.46
C GLU A 202 -35.62 22.45 -51.42
N ALA A 203 -35.30 23.38 -50.49
CA ALA A 203 -36.09 24.46 -49.86
C ALA A 203 -37.04 24.28 -48.63
N LYS A 204 -36.74 25.15 -47.64
CA LYS A 204 -37.32 25.49 -46.32
C LYS A 204 -38.76 26.05 -46.30
N THR A 205 -39.44 25.98 -45.14
CA THR A 205 -39.93 27.16 -44.37
C THR A 205 -40.09 26.88 -42.84
N GLU A 206 -40.53 27.86 -42.04
CA GLU A 206 -40.55 27.90 -40.56
C GLU A 206 -41.98 27.90 -39.92
N GLU A 207 -42.03 28.10 -38.57
CA GLU A 207 -43.14 28.50 -37.67
C GLU A 207 -43.75 27.41 -36.75
N LYS A 208 -44.15 27.67 -35.48
CA LYS A 208 -43.74 28.71 -34.48
C LYS A 208 -44.11 28.26 -33.03
N LYS A 209 -43.77 29.09 -32.02
CA LYS A 209 -44.11 28.97 -30.59
C LYS A 209 -45.63 29.15 -30.32
N PRO A 210 -46.16 28.76 -29.14
CA PRO A 210 -46.53 29.83 -28.19
C PRO A 210 -46.28 29.53 -26.69
N GLU A 211 -46.46 30.57 -25.87
CA GLU A 211 -46.49 30.56 -24.39
C GLU A 211 -47.81 31.18 -23.87
N ASP A 212 -48.08 30.99 -22.57
CA ASP A 212 -48.90 31.83 -21.68
C ASP A 212 -50.33 32.30 -22.04
N LYS A 213 -51.31 31.71 -21.34
CA LYS A 213 -52.17 32.35 -20.30
C LYS A 213 -52.92 31.23 -19.54
N LYS A 214 -53.11 31.18 -18.21
CA LYS A 214 -53.30 32.16 -17.10
C LYS A 214 -54.78 32.54 -16.87
N ASP A 215 -55.11 32.76 -15.59
CA ASP A 215 -56.38 33.24 -15.00
C ASP A 215 -57.53 32.19 -14.91
N ASP A 216 -58.41 32.14 -13.89
CA ASP A 216 -58.40 32.69 -12.51
C ASP A 216 -59.48 31.96 -11.64
N LYS A 217 -59.42 32.11 -10.30
CA LYS A 217 -60.41 31.74 -9.25
C LYS A 217 -60.58 30.24 -8.91
N GLY A 218 -60.82 29.85 -7.65
CA GLY A 218 -60.76 30.61 -6.39
C GLY A 218 -61.93 30.36 -5.43
N GLY A 219 -61.74 29.55 -4.38
CA GLY A 219 -62.76 29.28 -3.35
C GLY A 219 -62.32 28.18 -2.36
N LYS A 220 -61.76 28.37 -1.16
CA LYS A 220 -61.79 29.41 -0.09
C LYS A 220 -62.64 28.98 1.14
N LYS A 221 -62.04 28.16 2.01
CA LYS A 221 -62.27 28.04 3.48
C LYS A 221 -61.09 27.17 3.99
N LYS A 222 -60.07 27.67 4.71
CA LYS A 222 -59.99 28.48 5.94
C LYS A 222 -60.72 27.86 7.15
N SER A 223 -59.91 27.37 8.10
CA SER A 223 -60.20 27.29 9.55
C SER A 223 -60.60 28.67 10.11
N PRO A 224 -61.23 28.76 11.29
CA PRO A 224 -60.41 28.88 12.53
C PRO A 224 -61.06 28.44 13.88
N GLU A 225 -60.18 28.31 14.89
CA GLU A 225 -60.32 28.75 16.31
C GLU A 225 -61.38 28.25 17.33
N LYS A 226 -60.90 28.21 18.60
CA LYS A 226 -61.55 28.52 19.91
C LYS A 226 -62.56 27.52 20.53
N GLY A 227 -62.39 27.27 21.84
CA GLY A 227 -63.36 26.56 22.70
C GLY A 227 -62.76 26.05 24.03
N LYS A 228 -62.69 26.91 25.05
CA LYS A 228 -62.07 26.65 26.38
C LYS A 228 -63.06 25.93 27.34
N LYS A 229 -62.55 25.42 28.49
CA LYS A 229 -63.26 24.82 29.66
C LYS A 229 -63.71 23.35 29.48
N ASP A 230 -63.69 22.44 30.46
CA ASP A 230 -63.08 22.30 31.82
C ASP A 230 -63.11 20.77 32.18
N GLY A 231 -62.47 20.21 33.24
CA GLY A 231 -61.55 20.80 34.22
C GLY A 231 -61.11 19.92 35.42
N GLU A 232 -61.62 18.69 35.64
CA GLU A 232 -61.57 17.98 36.95
C GLU A 232 -60.64 16.75 37.06
N LYS A 233 -60.37 16.29 38.32
CA LYS A 233 -59.45 15.20 38.72
C LYS A 233 -59.68 14.86 40.23
N PRO A 234 -59.10 13.78 40.80
CA PRO A 234 -59.40 12.33 40.71
C PRO A 234 -60.09 11.77 41.99
N LYS A 235 -60.29 10.44 42.09
CA LYS A 235 -60.17 9.61 43.33
C LYS A 235 -60.21 8.10 42.98
N GLU A 236 -59.27 7.28 43.50
CA GLU A 236 -59.38 6.32 44.65
C GLU A 236 -60.18 5.04 44.30
N GLU A 237 -59.95 3.85 44.88
CA GLU A 237 -59.28 3.43 46.15
C GLU A 237 -58.14 2.39 45.90
N GLY A 238 -57.28 1.97 46.85
CA GLY A 238 -57.26 2.21 48.30
C GLY A 238 -55.92 1.89 49.01
N LYS A 239 -55.92 1.98 50.35
CA LYS A 239 -54.77 2.00 51.30
C LYS A 239 -54.16 0.59 51.58
N ALA A 240 -53.10 0.36 52.39
CA ALA A 240 -52.54 1.13 53.51
C ALA A 240 -51.10 0.77 53.96
N LYS A 241 -50.50 1.69 54.75
CA LYS A 241 -49.32 1.58 55.67
C LYS A 241 -47.93 1.26 55.07
N GLU A 242 -46.79 1.88 55.44
CA GLU A 242 -46.34 2.73 56.58
C GLU A 242 -45.86 2.00 57.85
N GLU A 243 -44.53 1.89 58.04
CA GLU A 243 -43.78 2.35 59.24
C GLU A 243 -42.24 2.14 59.07
N ASP A 244 -41.44 2.39 60.12
CA ASP A 244 -40.03 2.82 60.04
C ASP A 244 -39.10 2.15 61.11
N LYS A 245 -37.78 2.19 60.88
CA LYS A 245 -36.65 1.95 61.83
C LYS A 245 -36.54 0.64 62.66
N LYS A 246 -35.41 -0.05 62.42
CA LYS A 246 -34.30 -0.36 63.37
C LYS A 246 -34.23 -1.66 64.22
N ASP A 247 -32.94 -2.04 64.36
CA ASP A 247 -32.19 -2.64 65.47
C ASP A 247 -32.36 -4.13 65.89
N ALA A 248 -31.18 -4.73 66.09
CA ALA A 248 -30.88 -6.15 66.20
C ALA A 248 -31.08 -6.77 67.60
N ALA A 249 -31.15 -8.11 67.64
CA ALA A 249 -30.87 -8.93 68.82
C ALA A 249 -30.25 -10.31 68.46
N ALA A 250 -29.50 -10.86 69.41
CA ALA A 250 -28.95 -12.23 69.50
C ALA A 250 -29.01 -12.64 71.01
N PRO A 251 -28.44 -13.75 71.53
CA PRO A 251 -27.76 -14.94 70.97
C PRO A 251 -28.46 -16.24 71.53
N PRO A 252 -27.81 -17.25 72.17
CA PRO A 252 -26.59 -18.07 71.93
C PRO A 252 -27.00 -19.58 71.67
N PRO A 253 -26.18 -20.67 71.83
CA PRO A 253 -24.74 -20.80 72.17
C PRO A 253 -23.90 -21.71 71.22
N SER A 254 -22.63 -21.92 71.56
CA SER A 254 -21.59 -22.70 70.83
C SER A 254 -21.25 -24.03 71.54
N PRO A 255 -20.28 -24.87 71.05
CA PRO A 255 -18.85 -24.59 71.33
C PRO A 255 -17.78 -25.09 70.32
N SER A 256 -16.83 -24.21 69.96
CA SER A 256 -15.35 -24.42 69.89
C SER A 256 -14.73 -25.55 69.03
N LYS A 257 -13.54 -25.46 68.39
CA LYS A 257 -12.29 -24.64 68.50
C LYS A 257 -11.65 -24.56 67.09
N GLN A 258 -10.56 -23.85 66.74
CA GLN A 258 -9.82 -22.61 67.09
C GLN A 258 -8.92 -22.35 65.83
N ALA A 259 -8.66 -21.16 65.28
CA ALA A 259 -8.18 -19.85 65.79
C ALA A 259 -6.64 -19.78 66.00
N PRO A 260 -5.94 -18.63 65.73
CA PRO A 260 -6.42 -17.34 65.20
C PRO A 260 -5.54 -16.68 64.08
N PRO A 261 -6.04 -15.62 63.40
CA PRO A 261 -5.25 -14.59 62.72
C PRO A 261 -5.17 -13.28 63.57
N PRO A 262 -4.42 -12.25 63.10
CA PRO A 262 -4.86 -10.87 63.32
C PRO A 262 -4.73 -9.96 62.08
N SER A 263 -5.31 -8.76 62.15
CA SER A 263 -5.37 -7.74 61.08
C SER A 263 -5.11 -6.30 61.63
N PRO A 264 -5.60 -5.16 61.10
CA PRO A 264 -4.69 -4.14 60.58
C PRO A 264 -4.80 -2.71 61.19
N SER A 265 -3.76 -1.88 61.00
CA SER A 265 -3.78 -0.40 61.03
C SER A 265 -2.43 0.16 60.50
N LYS A 266 -2.25 1.42 60.07
CA LYS A 266 -3.10 2.63 60.04
C LYS A 266 -2.75 3.51 58.80
N LYS A 267 -3.35 4.71 58.69
CA LYS A 267 -3.27 5.66 57.55
C LYS A 267 -1.88 6.38 57.47
N ASP A 268 -1.49 7.05 56.38
CA ASP A 268 -2.00 8.39 56.01
C ASP A 268 -1.72 8.90 54.57
N LEU A 269 -2.51 9.92 54.21
CA LEU A 269 -2.33 10.96 53.17
C LEU A 269 -1.92 10.54 51.73
N ALA A 270 -2.91 10.51 50.83
CA ALA A 270 -2.72 10.62 49.38
C ALA A 270 -3.43 11.87 48.85
N ILE A 271 -2.71 12.72 48.09
CA ILE A 271 -3.29 13.87 47.38
C ILE A 271 -3.86 13.39 46.03
N ALA A 272 -5.06 13.86 45.68
CA ALA A 272 -5.76 13.41 44.48
C ALA A 272 -5.14 14.01 43.19
N GLY A 273 -4.65 13.14 42.30
CA GLY A 273 -4.22 13.49 40.95
C GLY A 273 -4.74 12.46 39.95
N ILE A 274 -5.74 12.82 39.14
CA ILE A 274 -6.36 11.90 38.18
C ILE A 274 -5.52 11.83 36.90
N ALA A 275 -4.68 10.80 36.81
CA ALA A 275 -4.08 10.31 35.56
C ALA A 275 -4.48 8.83 35.39
N GLY A 276 -5.04 8.47 34.24
CA GLY A 276 -5.63 7.14 34.03
C GLY A 276 -4.64 6.11 33.46
N ASP A 277 -4.73 4.87 33.95
CA ASP A 277 -3.91 3.74 33.53
C ASP A 277 -3.90 3.52 32.00
N LEU A 278 -2.74 3.80 31.40
CA LEU A 278 -2.31 3.27 30.11
C LEU A 278 -0.78 3.03 30.10
N GLU A 279 -0.23 2.54 31.22
CA GLU A 279 1.14 2.02 31.22
C GLU A 279 1.25 0.81 30.28
N ILE A 280 2.24 0.85 29.39
CA ILE A 280 2.55 -0.25 28.47
C ILE A 280 3.52 -1.20 29.19
N ARG A 281 3.00 -2.02 30.10
CA ARG A 281 3.75 -3.18 30.63
C ARG A 281 3.69 -4.35 29.64
N PRO A 282 4.81 -5.06 29.38
CA PRO A 282 4.73 -6.43 28.87
C PRO A 282 3.99 -7.32 29.90
N GLN A 283 3.42 -8.44 29.45
CA GLN A 283 2.41 -9.24 30.16
C GLN A 283 2.68 -9.42 31.66
N SER A 284 1.82 -8.83 32.49
CA SER A 284 1.89 -9.03 33.95
C SER A 284 1.45 -10.44 34.33
N ALA A 285 1.88 -10.91 35.52
CA ALA A 285 1.66 -12.29 35.94
C ALA A 285 0.19 -12.75 36.01
N ALA A 286 -0.78 -11.83 36.04
CA ALA A 286 -2.21 -12.15 36.07
C ALA A 286 -2.71 -12.88 34.81
N ASP A 287 -2.17 -12.57 33.63
CA ASP A 287 -2.61 -13.15 32.35
C ASP A 287 -2.22 -14.63 32.20
N LYS A 288 -1.32 -15.14 33.06
CA LYS A 288 -0.84 -16.53 33.04
C LYS A 288 -1.93 -17.56 33.39
N SER A 289 -3.04 -17.14 34.00
CA SER A 289 -4.08 -18.06 34.52
C SER A 289 -4.86 -18.83 33.45
N MET A 290 -4.98 -18.28 32.23
CA MET A 290 -5.69 -18.92 31.10
C MET A 290 -4.79 -19.78 30.21
N ALA A 291 -3.47 -19.82 30.48
CA ALA A 291 -2.47 -20.57 29.69
C ALA A 291 -2.04 -21.89 30.36
N ALA A 292 -2.76 -22.35 31.39
CA ALA A 292 -2.35 -23.45 32.26
C ALA A 292 -2.35 -24.88 31.63
N SER A 293 -2.69 -25.02 30.35
CA SER A 293 -2.78 -26.32 29.65
C SER A 293 -1.75 -26.47 28.52
N GLY A 294 -0.46 -26.37 28.86
CA GLY A 294 0.63 -26.65 27.92
C GLY A 294 1.92 -25.89 28.24
N ALA A 295 2.81 -26.50 29.03
CA ALA A 295 4.12 -25.93 29.37
C ALA A 295 5.13 -26.05 28.20
N SER A 296 4.84 -25.36 27.09
CA SER A 296 5.79 -25.10 26.00
C SER A 296 6.08 -23.60 25.93
N ALA A 297 7.28 -23.22 25.51
CA ALA A 297 7.80 -21.88 25.76
C ALA A 297 7.07 -20.79 24.95
N SER A 298 6.75 -19.68 25.62
CA SER A 298 6.25 -18.45 24.99
C SER A 298 7.27 -17.77 24.05
N TYR A 299 8.53 -18.22 24.06
CA TYR A 299 9.63 -17.76 23.21
C TYR A 299 10.26 -18.93 22.44
N ASP A 300 9.46 -19.48 21.53
CA ASP A 300 9.77 -20.62 20.66
C ASP A 300 9.82 -20.23 19.16
N LEU A 301 9.42 -19.02 18.80
CA LEU A 301 9.52 -18.51 17.43
C LEU A 301 10.90 -17.93 17.09
N VAL A 302 11.80 -17.88 18.05
CA VAL A 302 13.00 -17.03 18.01
C VAL A 302 14.15 -17.76 18.70
N ASP A 303 15.36 -17.62 18.15
CA ASP A 303 16.56 -18.19 18.74
C ASP A 303 16.87 -17.49 20.08
N ARG A 304 17.10 -18.27 21.13
CA ARG A 304 17.49 -17.72 22.44
C ARG A 304 18.94 -17.25 22.37
N VAL A 305 19.13 -15.94 22.31
CA VAL A 305 20.46 -15.32 22.26
C VAL A 305 20.96 -15.13 23.69
N PRO A 306 22.11 -15.69 24.08
CA PRO A 306 22.71 -15.41 25.37
C PRO A 306 23.32 -14.01 25.41
N TYR A 307 22.95 -13.24 26.43
CA TYR A 307 23.52 -11.91 26.71
C TYR A 307 24.22 -11.94 28.07
N LEU A 308 25.40 -11.33 28.16
CA LEU A 308 26.05 -11.02 29.43
C LEU A 308 25.46 -9.71 29.95
N PHE A 309 24.77 -9.78 31.09
CA PHE A 309 24.22 -8.63 31.79
C PHE A 309 25.16 -8.19 32.92
N VAL A 310 25.39 -6.89 33.02
CA VAL A 310 26.10 -6.24 34.13
C VAL A 310 25.24 -5.08 34.64
N ARG A 311 24.76 -5.14 35.88
CA ARG A 311 24.10 -4.01 36.55
C ARG A 311 25.09 -3.31 37.48
N LEU A 312 25.35 -2.04 37.25
CA LEU A 312 26.16 -1.16 38.10
C LEU A 312 25.25 -0.19 38.84
N LEU A 313 25.20 -0.29 40.16
CA LEU A 313 24.31 0.54 40.98
C LEU A 313 25.04 1.75 41.56
N LYS A 314 26.07 1.54 42.38
CA LYS A 314 26.77 2.59 43.13
C LYS A 314 28.26 2.26 43.33
N ALA A 315 29.09 3.27 43.51
CA ALA A 315 30.43 3.13 44.09
C ALA A 315 30.55 3.91 45.41
N LYS A 316 31.40 3.43 46.32
CA LYS A 316 31.62 3.99 47.65
C LYS A 316 33.12 4.07 47.96
N ARG A 317 33.64 5.29 48.08
CA ARG A 317 35.04 5.57 48.45
C ARG A 317 35.20 5.72 49.96
N HIS A 318 36.16 5.01 50.55
CA HIS A 318 36.53 5.13 51.97
C HIS A 318 37.55 6.26 52.21
N GLY A 319 37.13 7.48 51.88
CA GLY A 319 37.91 8.71 52.02
C GLY A 319 37.21 9.83 51.26
N GLY A 320 36.72 10.85 51.97
CA GLY A 320 35.77 11.83 51.41
C GLY A 320 36.37 12.73 50.33
N GLY A 321 36.07 12.44 49.07
CA GLY A 321 36.34 13.31 47.92
C GLY A 321 35.04 13.56 47.13
N GLY A 322 34.74 14.83 46.85
CA GLY A 322 33.49 15.24 46.18
C GLY A 322 33.55 15.32 44.66
N GLN A 323 34.54 14.70 44.01
CA GLN A 323 34.69 14.68 42.56
C GLN A 323 33.77 13.62 41.93
N PRO A 324 33.29 13.81 40.69
CA PRO A 324 32.37 12.87 40.07
C PRO A 324 33.13 11.61 39.60
N LEU A 325 32.59 10.45 39.94
CA LEU A 325 33.17 9.15 39.58
C LEU A 325 32.55 8.60 38.29
N TYR A 326 33.33 7.92 37.46
CA TYR A 326 32.80 7.11 36.38
C TYR A 326 33.37 5.68 36.43
N ALA A 327 32.50 4.70 36.19
CA ALA A 327 32.92 3.34 35.89
C ALA A 327 33.23 3.21 34.38
N GLN A 328 34.18 2.34 34.04
CA GLN A 328 34.44 1.90 32.67
C GLN A 328 34.50 0.37 32.65
N LEU A 329 33.62 -0.24 31.86
CA LEU A 329 33.58 -1.69 31.63
C LEU A 329 34.44 -2.01 30.40
N ALA A 330 35.26 -3.05 30.47
CA ALA A 330 36.06 -3.54 29.35
C ALA A 330 35.87 -5.05 29.20
N ILE A 331 35.62 -5.50 27.97
CA ILE A 331 35.62 -6.91 27.58
C ILE A 331 36.32 -7.00 26.22
N GLY A 332 37.62 -7.27 26.23
CA GLY A 332 38.46 -7.23 25.04
C GLY A 332 38.36 -5.90 24.29
N THR A 333 37.95 -5.97 23.02
CA THR A 333 37.78 -4.78 22.16
C THR A 333 36.58 -3.88 22.52
N HIS A 334 35.66 -4.34 23.38
CA HIS A 334 34.49 -3.57 23.80
C HIS A 334 34.76 -2.83 25.12
N ALA A 335 35.11 -1.55 25.05
CA ALA A 335 35.21 -0.65 26.20
C ALA A 335 34.02 0.33 26.27
N VAL A 336 33.43 0.51 27.45
CA VAL A 336 32.24 1.34 27.68
C VAL A 336 32.43 2.23 28.91
N ARG A 337 32.59 3.55 28.70
CA ARG A 337 32.64 4.56 29.77
C ARG A 337 31.22 4.96 30.16
N THR A 338 30.90 4.88 31.46
CA THR A 338 29.63 5.37 32.02
C THR A 338 29.61 6.90 32.07
N ARG A 339 28.43 7.50 32.29
CA ARG A 339 28.35 8.93 32.61
C ARG A 339 28.89 9.15 34.03
N ALA A 340 29.62 10.24 34.23
CA ALA A 340 30.12 10.63 35.54
C ALA A 340 28.94 10.85 36.51
N ALA A 341 28.98 10.16 37.66
CA ALA A 341 27.95 10.24 38.68
C ALA A 341 28.00 11.59 39.40
N THR A 342 26.84 12.04 39.87
CA THR A 342 26.79 13.10 40.89
C THR A 342 27.43 12.60 42.19
N ALA A 343 27.78 13.51 43.11
CA ALA A 343 28.66 13.27 44.26
C ALA A 343 28.21 12.21 45.31
N ALA A 344 27.13 11.48 45.06
CA ALA A 344 26.73 10.28 45.81
C ALA A 344 27.20 8.96 45.16
N GLY A 345 27.83 9.00 43.98
CA GLY A 345 28.39 7.81 43.31
C GLY A 345 27.36 6.84 42.73
N GLU A 346 26.15 7.32 42.40
CA GLU A 346 25.03 6.48 41.94
C GLU A 346 24.84 6.51 40.42
N TRP A 347 24.59 5.34 39.82
CA TRP A 347 24.39 5.16 38.39
C TRP A 347 23.05 4.47 38.06
N ASP A 348 22.75 3.36 38.73
CA ASP A 348 21.71 2.36 38.37
C ASP A 348 21.57 2.09 36.86
N LEU A 349 22.67 1.59 36.28
CA LEU A 349 22.83 1.33 34.85
C LEU A 349 22.97 -0.17 34.58
N VAL A 350 22.28 -0.68 33.56
CA VAL A 350 22.37 -2.08 33.10
C VAL A 350 23.02 -2.13 31.72
N PHE A 351 24.00 -3.00 31.54
CA PHE A 351 24.69 -3.25 30.28
C PHE A 351 24.43 -4.68 29.83
N ALA A 352 24.10 -4.85 28.55
CA ALA A 352 23.84 -6.13 27.89
C ALA A 352 24.80 -6.30 26.71
N PHE A 353 25.77 -7.19 26.85
CA PHE A 353 26.72 -7.53 25.79
C PHE A 353 26.27 -8.82 25.10
N HIS A 354 26.23 -8.80 23.77
CA HIS A 354 25.91 -9.99 22.96
C HIS A 354 27.03 -11.03 23.11
N LYS A 355 26.74 -12.24 23.62
CA LYS A 355 27.82 -13.17 23.99
C LYS A 355 28.74 -13.52 22.81
N ASP A 356 28.19 -13.71 21.61
CA ASP A 356 28.98 -14.09 20.43
C ASP A 356 29.86 -12.95 19.88
N SER A 357 29.79 -11.74 20.45
CA SER A 357 30.73 -10.64 20.12
C SER A 357 31.84 -10.47 21.16
N LEU A 358 31.88 -11.30 22.21
CA LEU A 358 32.93 -11.28 23.22
C LEU A 358 34.08 -12.18 22.77
N THR A 359 35.25 -11.58 22.54
CA THR A 359 36.49 -12.28 22.17
C THR A 359 37.26 -12.84 23.37
N ASP A 360 37.03 -12.27 24.55
CA ASP A 360 37.86 -12.43 25.73
C ASP A 360 37.12 -13.18 26.84
N THR A 361 37.86 -13.86 27.71
CA THR A 361 37.30 -14.72 28.78
C THR A 361 36.96 -13.99 30.07
N SER A 362 37.39 -12.73 30.23
CA SER A 362 37.17 -11.93 31.43
C SER A 362 36.47 -10.60 31.14
N LEU A 363 35.55 -10.23 32.03
CA LEU A 363 34.99 -8.89 32.15
C LEU A 363 35.80 -8.11 33.18
N GLU A 364 36.29 -6.92 32.83
CA GLU A 364 36.91 -5.98 33.76
C GLU A 364 36.01 -4.76 33.99
N VAL A 365 35.85 -4.36 35.25
CA VAL A 365 35.13 -3.15 35.66
C VAL A 365 36.10 -2.25 36.41
N THR A 366 36.56 -1.20 35.74
CA THR A 366 37.42 -0.15 36.33
C THR A 366 36.58 1.02 36.86
N VAL A 367 37.04 1.70 37.91
CA VAL A 367 36.44 2.96 38.37
C VAL A 367 37.51 4.06 38.40
N HIS A 368 37.11 5.26 38.01
CA HIS A 368 37.98 6.40 37.78
C HIS A 368 37.36 7.67 38.38
N GLU A 369 38.23 8.59 38.79
CA GLU A 369 37.89 9.94 39.24
C GLU A 369 38.14 10.93 38.08
N GLU A 370 37.10 11.67 37.64
CA GLU A 370 37.22 12.61 36.50
C GLU A 370 38.07 13.82 36.91
N ALA A 371 39.18 14.04 36.21
CA ALA A 371 40.13 15.07 36.58
C ALA A 371 39.56 16.49 36.40
N LYS A 372 39.81 17.39 37.36
CA LYS A 372 39.31 18.77 37.30
C LYS A 372 39.86 19.47 36.05
N LYS A 373 38.96 19.88 35.15
CA LYS A 373 39.31 20.65 33.94
C LYS A 373 40.08 21.92 34.31
N PRO A 374 41.18 22.25 33.58
CA PRO A 374 41.98 23.43 33.88
C PRO A 374 41.18 24.72 33.66
N ASP A 375 41.37 25.70 34.53
CA ASP A 375 40.64 26.98 34.49
C ASP A 375 41.12 27.93 33.36
N LYS A 376 41.88 27.41 32.38
CA LYS A 376 42.40 28.10 31.18
C LYS A 376 42.44 27.15 29.98
N GLU A 377 42.01 27.63 28.82
CA GLU A 377 42.17 26.89 27.56
C GLU A 377 43.64 26.92 27.09
N GLY A 378 44.24 25.75 26.89
CA GLY A 378 45.58 25.59 26.31
C GLY A 378 46.55 24.71 27.11
N GLU A 379 46.28 24.44 28.39
CA GLU A 379 47.07 23.48 29.19
C GLU A 379 46.63 22.03 28.92
N PRO A 380 47.56 21.04 28.96
CA PRO A 380 47.22 19.64 28.76
C PRO A 380 46.34 19.14 29.92
N VAL A 381 45.22 18.49 29.58
CA VAL A 381 44.30 17.92 30.57
C VAL A 381 45.03 16.81 31.35
N PRO A 382 45.10 16.87 32.69
CA PRO A 382 45.67 15.78 33.48
C PRO A 382 44.86 14.48 33.29
N PRO A 383 45.49 13.30 33.27
CA PRO A 383 44.78 12.03 33.08
C PRO A 383 43.80 11.77 34.23
N ASP A 384 42.63 11.21 33.89
CA ASP A 384 41.66 10.70 34.86
C ASP A 384 42.32 9.66 35.79
N ALA A 385 42.00 9.68 37.09
CA ALA A 385 42.72 8.89 38.08
C ALA A 385 42.03 7.54 38.35
N ASN A 386 42.70 6.43 37.99
CA ASN A 386 42.22 5.08 38.21
C ASN A 386 42.14 4.77 39.73
N LEU A 387 40.96 4.44 40.24
CA LEU A 387 40.73 4.04 41.64
C LEU A 387 40.81 2.51 41.87
N GLY A 388 40.88 1.73 40.80
CA GLY A 388 41.04 0.26 40.82
C GLY A 388 40.13 -0.46 39.82
N PHE A 389 40.14 -1.80 39.86
CA PHE A 389 39.37 -2.68 38.99
C PHE A 389 38.82 -3.91 39.72
N VAL A 390 37.78 -4.54 39.17
CA VAL A 390 37.34 -5.90 39.52
C VAL A 390 37.23 -6.71 38.24
N SER A 391 37.72 -7.95 38.24
CA SER A 391 37.61 -8.88 37.10
C SER A 391 36.70 -10.07 37.41
N PHE A 392 36.03 -10.60 36.37
CA PHE A 392 35.14 -11.77 36.44
C PHE A 392 35.41 -12.72 35.27
N ASP A 393 35.61 -14.02 35.52
CA ASP A 393 35.64 -15.05 34.46
C ASP A 393 34.21 -15.33 33.96
N LEU A 394 34.01 -15.20 32.65
CA LEU A 394 32.73 -15.42 31.98
C LEU A 394 32.22 -16.88 32.02
N GLN A 395 33.03 -17.83 32.48
CA GLN A 395 32.65 -19.21 32.73
C GLN A 395 31.94 -19.39 34.09
N GLU A 396 32.31 -18.60 35.10
CA GLU A 396 31.75 -18.69 36.46
C GLU A 396 30.46 -17.89 36.64
N VAL A 397 30.19 -16.95 35.72
CA VAL A 397 28.99 -16.10 35.75
C VAL A 397 27.68 -16.94 35.74
N PRO A 398 26.76 -16.70 36.70
CA PRO A 398 25.53 -17.49 36.82
C PRO A 398 24.60 -17.28 35.61
N LYS A 399 23.94 -18.35 35.17
CA LYS A 399 22.93 -18.33 34.10
C LYS A 399 21.53 -18.14 34.70
N ARG A 400 20.74 -17.25 34.12
CA ARG A 400 19.36 -16.92 34.54
C ARG A 400 18.38 -17.07 33.38
N SER A 401 17.20 -17.63 33.63
CA SER A 401 16.09 -17.64 32.67
C SER A 401 14.75 -17.39 33.35
N PRO A 402 13.92 -16.42 32.91
CA PRO A 402 12.58 -16.25 33.46
C PRO A 402 11.81 -17.58 33.45
N PRO A 403 11.26 -18.04 34.60
CA PRO A 403 10.79 -17.22 35.73
C PRO A 403 11.80 -16.94 36.86
N ASP A 404 13.09 -17.24 36.71
CA ASP A 404 14.10 -17.04 37.76
C ASP A 404 14.16 -15.58 38.27
N SER A 405 14.17 -15.41 39.60
CA SER A 405 14.26 -14.11 40.27
C SER A 405 15.54 -13.34 39.88
N ALA A 406 15.45 -12.01 39.87
CA ALA A 406 16.62 -11.16 39.62
C ALA A 406 17.73 -11.39 40.66
N LEU A 407 18.98 -11.40 40.19
CA LEU A 407 20.14 -11.57 41.07
C LEU A 407 20.30 -10.33 41.96
N ALA A 408 20.49 -10.55 43.26
CA ALA A 408 20.77 -9.46 44.19
C ALA A 408 22.16 -8.87 43.94
N PRO A 409 22.31 -7.53 43.90
CA PRO A 409 23.61 -6.89 43.73
C PRO A 409 24.49 -7.07 44.97
N GLN A 410 25.78 -7.23 44.73
CA GLN A 410 26.80 -7.47 45.76
C GLN A 410 27.86 -6.38 45.73
N TRP A 411 28.51 -6.15 46.87
CA TRP A 411 29.64 -5.23 46.98
C TRP A 411 30.95 -5.97 46.71
N TYR A 412 31.77 -5.41 45.81
CA TYR A 412 33.12 -5.86 45.52
C TYR A 412 34.09 -4.72 45.77
N THR A 413 35.15 -4.96 46.53
CA THR A 413 36.25 -4.01 46.70
C THR A 413 37.11 -4.01 45.45
N LEU A 414 37.52 -2.83 44.97
CA LEU A 414 38.36 -2.68 43.79
C LEU A 414 39.83 -3.00 44.10
N ASP A 415 40.44 -3.86 43.30
CA ASP A 415 41.88 -4.12 43.30
C ASP A 415 42.61 -2.96 42.60
N GLY A 416 43.52 -2.28 43.29
CA GLY A 416 44.14 -1.04 42.83
C GLY A 416 45.66 -1.04 42.95
N HIS A 417 46.36 -0.96 41.80
CA HIS A 417 47.82 -0.89 41.74
C HIS A 417 48.34 0.50 42.14
N CYS A 418 48.28 0.82 43.43
CA CYS A 418 48.83 2.03 44.06
C CYS A 418 49.49 1.67 45.41
N CYS A 419 50.36 0.66 45.40
CA CYS A 419 50.99 0.07 46.59
C CYS A 419 51.74 1.09 47.47
N ASP A 420 52.26 2.17 46.88
CA ASP A 420 53.23 3.07 47.52
C ASP A 420 52.64 4.43 47.98
N ALA A 421 51.32 4.65 47.87
CA ALA A 421 50.73 6.00 48.07
C ALA A 421 49.35 6.05 48.78
N GLY A 422 49.09 5.15 49.74
CA GLY A 422 48.03 5.37 50.76
C GLY A 422 46.61 5.58 50.24
N GLY A 423 46.25 4.97 49.10
CA GLY A 423 44.98 5.18 48.42
C GLY A 423 43.74 4.77 49.23
N ALA A 424 42.68 5.58 49.17
CA ALA A 424 41.40 5.29 49.78
C ALA A 424 40.68 4.13 49.07
N ALA A 425 40.50 3.00 49.76
CA ALA A 425 39.80 1.83 49.24
C ALA A 425 38.39 2.19 48.71
N CYS A 426 38.00 1.59 47.60
CA CYS A 426 36.74 1.91 46.92
C CYS A 426 35.98 0.62 46.59
N ASP A 427 34.70 0.57 46.96
CA ASP A 427 33.83 -0.58 46.70
C ASP A 427 32.79 -0.25 45.62
N VAL A 428 32.43 -1.23 44.80
CA VAL A 428 31.39 -1.12 43.76
C VAL A 428 30.29 -2.11 44.03
N MET A 429 29.04 -1.64 44.02
CA MET A 429 27.84 -2.47 44.11
C MET A 429 27.35 -2.84 42.71
N LEU A 430 27.48 -4.12 42.35
CA LEU A 430 27.18 -4.63 41.01
C LEU A 430 26.57 -6.05 41.01
N ALA A 431 25.99 -6.45 39.89
CA ALA A 431 25.57 -7.83 39.61
C ALA A 431 25.95 -8.24 38.18
N VAL A 432 26.45 -9.46 37.99
CA VAL A 432 26.77 -10.03 36.67
C VAL A 432 26.01 -11.35 36.48
N TRP A 433 25.33 -11.53 35.34
CA TRP A 433 24.66 -12.79 35.00
C TRP A 433 24.57 -13.01 33.48
N VAL A 434 24.48 -14.26 33.03
CA VAL A 434 24.16 -14.60 31.64
C VAL A 434 22.65 -14.82 31.53
N GLY A 435 21.97 -13.94 30.81
CA GLY A 435 20.53 -14.02 30.55
C GLY A 435 20.21 -14.24 29.07
N THR A 436 18.98 -13.95 28.67
CA THR A 436 18.50 -13.97 27.28
C THR A 436 17.66 -12.73 27.00
N GLN A 437 17.22 -12.52 25.75
CA GLN A 437 16.34 -11.39 25.38
C GLN A 437 14.97 -11.36 26.09
N VAL A 438 14.66 -12.40 26.88
CA VAL A 438 13.42 -12.55 27.66
C VAL A 438 13.56 -11.94 29.07
N ASP A 439 14.79 -11.63 29.52
CA ASP A 439 15.04 -11.00 30.81
C ASP A 439 14.36 -9.62 30.89
N GLU A 440 13.72 -9.32 32.02
CA GLU A 440 13.06 -8.03 32.29
C GLU A 440 14.05 -6.86 32.14
N ALA A 441 15.32 -7.07 32.52
CA ALA A 441 16.38 -6.08 32.40
C ALA A 441 16.79 -5.78 30.94
N PHE A 442 16.41 -6.61 29.97
CA PHE A 442 16.80 -6.45 28.57
C PHE A 442 16.25 -5.16 27.94
N GLN A 443 15.04 -4.72 28.28
CA GLN A 443 14.46 -3.50 27.68
C GLN A 443 15.07 -2.20 28.22
N GLU A 444 15.70 -2.25 29.40
CA GLU A 444 16.28 -1.07 30.06
C GLU A 444 17.78 -0.92 29.79
N ALA A 445 18.45 -2.01 29.37
CA ALA A 445 19.89 -2.08 29.21
C ALA A 445 20.48 -1.26 28.04
N TRP A 446 21.70 -0.79 28.22
CA TRP A 446 22.64 -0.45 27.15
C TRP A 446 22.97 -1.72 26.36
N HIS A 447 22.89 -1.67 25.03
CA HIS A 447 23.21 -2.81 24.17
C HIS A 447 24.46 -2.55 23.33
N SER A 448 25.37 -3.53 23.23
CA SER A 448 26.58 -3.44 22.40
C SER A 448 26.28 -3.34 20.90
N ASP A 449 25.20 -3.97 20.42
CA ASP A 449 24.83 -4.01 19.00
C ASP A 449 24.02 -2.80 18.51
N SER A 450 23.49 -1.99 19.44
CA SER A 450 22.50 -0.93 19.15
C SER A 450 22.99 0.48 19.53
N GLY A 451 24.30 0.64 19.73
CA GLY A 451 24.90 1.94 20.09
C GLY A 451 24.58 2.41 21.52
N GLY A 452 24.20 1.49 22.42
CA GLY A 452 24.03 1.79 23.84
C GLY A 452 22.72 2.46 24.24
N TYR A 453 22.80 3.52 25.05
CA TYR A 453 21.63 4.12 25.72
C TYR A 453 20.72 4.99 24.83
N LEU A 454 21.09 5.22 23.57
CA LEU A 454 20.39 6.08 22.61
C LEU A 454 18.88 5.77 22.56
N VAL A 455 18.05 6.74 22.96
CA VAL A 455 16.58 6.60 22.95
C VAL A 455 16.08 6.22 21.54
N HIS A 456 16.74 6.72 20.50
CA HIS A 456 16.42 6.46 19.09
C HIS A 456 16.72 5.04 18.59
N THR A 457 17.46 4.21 19.33
CA THR A 457 17.80 2.83 18.89
C THR A 457 17.06 1.74 19.67
N ARG A 458 16.35 2.06 20.76
CA ARG A 458 15.62 1.07 21.59
C ARG A 458 14.42 0.44 20.85
N SER A 459 14.08 -0.80 21.23
CA SER A 459 12.81 -1.44 20.87
C SER A 459 11.64 -0.83 21.66
N LYS A 460 10.42 -0.87 21.10
CA LYS A 460 9.20 -0.39 21.80
C LYS A 460 7.90 -0.91 21.17
N ALA A 461 6.95 -1.26 22.02
CA ALA A 461 5.54 -1.35 21.65
C ALA A 461 4.85 0.02 21.83
N TYR A 462 4.05 0.43 20.84
CA TYR A 462 3.23 1.64 20.87
C TYR A 462 1.76 1.30 20.68
N LEU A 463 0.87 2.16 21.18
CA LEU A 463 -0.58 2.04 20.99
C LEU A 463 -1.08 3.23 20.17
N SER A 464 -1.83 2.96 19.09
CA SER A 464 -2.52 4.03 18.36
C SER A 464 -3.66 4.62 19.21
N PRO A 465 -3.94 5.93 19.12
CA PRO A 465 -5.06 6.53 19.82
C PRO A 465 -6.39 5.96 19.30
N LYS A 466 -7.39 5.77 20.16
CA LYS A 466 -8.72 5.36 19.71
C LYS A 466 -9.38 6.50 18.96
N LEU A 467 -9.67 6.28 17.68
CA LEU A 467 -10.28 7.27 16.80
C LEU A 467 -11.80 7.12 16.78
N TRP A 468 -12.51 8.25 16.81
CA TRP A 468 -13.96 8.37 16.75
C TRP A 468 -14.35 9.35 15.63
N TYR A 469 -15.53 9.18 15.02
CA TYR A 469 -16.10 10.24 14.19
C TYR A 469 -16.92 11.19 15.07
N LEU A 470 -16.62 12.49 15.01
CA LEU A 470 -17.42 13.55 15.63
C LEU A 470 -18.30 14.16 14.54
N ARG A 471 -19.62 13.94 14.62
CA ARG A 471 -20.60 14.53 13.72
C ARG A 471 -21.16 15.81 14.32
N LEU A 472 -21.03 16.90 13.57
CA LEU A 472 -21.64 18.20 13.82
C LEU A 472 -22.66 18.47 12.71
N ASN A 473 -23.95 18.33 13.01
CA ASN A 473 -25.00 18.82 12.13
C ASN A 473 -25.24 20.30 12.43
N VAL A 474 -25.08 21.18 11.44
CA VAL A 474 -25.35 22.62 11.54
C VAL A 474 -26.74 22.87 10.95
N ILE A 475 -27.75 23.09 11.79
CA ILE A 475 -29.16 23.18 11.35
C ILE A 475 -29.43 24.60 10.84
N GLN A 476 -29.36 25.59 11.74
CA GLN A 476 -29.76 26.98 11.49
C GLN A 476 -29.08 27.93 12.48
N ALA A 477 -29.09 29.23 12.19
CA ALA A 477 -28.77 30.29 13.15
C ALA A 477 -29.91 31.30 13.28
N GLN A 478 -29.95 31.99 14.42
CA GLN A 478 -30.95 32.99 14.80
C GLN A 478 -30.27 34.19 15.47
N ASP A 479 -30.94 35.34 15.46
CA ASP A 479 -30.50 36.60 16.09
C ASP A 479 -29.10 37.09 15.67
N LEU A 480 -28.62 36.74 14.48
CA LEU A 480 -27.27 37.08 14.02
C LEU A 480 -27.07 38.60 13.88
N ARG A 481 -26.20 39.17 14.70
CA ARG A 481 -25.85 40.59 14.72
C ARG A 481 -24.65 40.88 13.83
N LEU A 482 -24.90 40.98 12.54
CA LEU A 482 -23.91 41.33 11.52
C LEU A 482 -23.10 42.59 11.92
N PRO A 483 -21.80 42.65 11.57
CA PRO A 483 -21.06 43.91 11.52
C PRO A 483 -21.76 44.89 10.57
N SER A 484 -21.82 46.17 10.93
CA SER A 484 -22.21 47.22 10.00
C SER A 484 -21.10 47.40 8.95
N PRO A 485 -21.40 47.44 7.65
CA PRO A 485 -20.37 47.61 6.63
C PRO A 485 -19.65 48.95 6.81
N PRO A 486 -18.32 49.03 6.58
CA PRO A 486 -17.62 50.30 6.48
C PRO A 486 -18.16 51.10 5.28
N ASP A 487 -18.13 52.43 5.39
CA ASP A 487 -18.57 53.39 4.36
C ASP A 487 -20.04 53.24 3.87
N ALA A 488 -21.01 53.52 4.74
CA ALA A 488 -22.42 53.70 4.37
C ALA A 488 -22.65 54.68 3.20
N ASN A 489 -21.71 55.60 2.94
CA ASN A 489 -21.76 56.58 1.85
C ASN A 489 -21.54 55.99 0.44
N LYS A 490 -21.08 54.74 0.30
CA LYS A 490 -20.92 54.07 -1.03
C LYS A 490 -22.02 53.07 -1.35
N ALA A 491 -22.95 52.79 -0.44
CA ALA A 491 -23.96 51.74 -0.54
C ALA A 491 -25.13 52.02 -1.53
N LYS A 492 -24.93 52.82 -2.59
CA LYS A 492 -26.00 53.32 -3.47
C LYS A 492 -26.09 52.66 -4.86
N GLN A 493 -25.25 51.68 -5.19
CA GLN A 493 -25.24 51.08 -6.54
C GLN A 493 -25.64 49.59 -6.61
N HIS A 494 -25.32 48.74 -5.63
CA HIS A 494 -25.89 47.39 -5.54
C HIS A 494 -26.11 46.94 -4.08
N PRO A 495 -27.24 46.28 -3.75
CA PRO A 495 -27.43 45.62 -2.46
C PRO A 495 -26.62 44.31 -2.43
N ILE A 496 -25.45 44.34 -1.80
CA ILE A 496 -24.66 43.12 -1.55
C ILE A 496 -25.28 42.41 -0.34
N PHE A 497 -26.00 41.32 -0.60
CA PHE A 497 -26.51 40.45 0.45
C PHE A 497 -25.36 39.63 1.05
N PRO A 498 -25.15 39.61 2.38
CA PRO A 498 -24.06 38.86 2.98
C PRO A 498 -24.28 37.35 2.80
N GLU A 499 -23.22 36.65 2.38
CA GLU A 499 -23.18 35.18 2.34
C GLU A 499 -22.57 34.67 3.64
N LEU A 500 -23.29 33.81 4.35
CA LEU A 500 -22.85 33.24 5.62
C LEU A 500 -22.50 31.76 5.48
N TYR A 501 -21.41 31.35 6.13
CA TYR A 501 -21.08 29.94 6.35
C TYR A 501 -20.62 29.72 7.80
N VAL A 502 -20.77 28.48 8.25
CA VAL A 502 -20.29 28.05 9.56
C VAL A 502 -18.99 27.29 9.38
N LYS A 503 -17.93 27.77 10.03
CA LYS A 503 -16.61 27.17 10.11
C LYS A 503 -16.48 26.46 11.44
N ALA A 504 -16.29 25.15 11.42
CA ALA A 504 -16.04 24.37 12.61
C ALA A 504 -14.60 23.85 12.63
N GLN A 505 -13.95 23.96 13.79
CA GLN A 505 -12.55 23.61 14.00
C GLN A 505 -12.38 22.65 15.18
N LEU A 506 -11.70 21.54 14.93
CA LEU A 506 -11.26 20.56 15.93
C LEU A 506 -9.75 20.40 15.84
N GLY A 507 -9.02 21.03 16.76
CA GLY A 507 -7.55 21.08 16.73
C GLY A 507 -7.03 21.62 15.39
N ALA A 508 -6.33 20.77 14.63
CA ALA A 508 -5.78 21.07 13.30
C ALA A 508 -6.69 20.66 12.12
N GLN A 509 -7.98 20.39 12.37
CA GLN A 509 -9.02 20.17 11.34
C GLN A 509 -9.93 21.39 11.25
N VAL A 510 -10.23 21.86 10.05
CA VAL A 510 -11.20 22.93 9.80
C VAL A 510 -12.10 22.50 8.64
N PHE A 511 -13.41 22.47 8.88
CA PHE A 511 -14.42 22.28 7.83
C PHE A 511 -15.37 23.48 7.81
N LYS A 512 -15.92 23.77 6.64
CA LYS A 512 -16.85 24.88 6.38
C LYS A 512 -18.13 24.31 5.78
N THR A 513 -19.28 24.85 6.14
CA THR A 513 -20.54 24.56 5.44
C THR A 513 -20.57 25.20 4.06
N GLY A 514 -21.59 24.86 3.27
CA GLY A 514 -22.06 25.67 2.15
C GLY A 514 -22.37 27.11 2.57
N ARG A 515 -22.39 27.99 1.57
CA ARG A 515 -22.68 29.42 1.72
C ARG A 515 -24.17 29.65 1.55
N VAL A 516 -24.77 30.43 2.45
CA VAL A 516 -26.19 30.80 2.39
C VAL A 516 -26.29 32.32 2.22
N PRO A 517 -26.81 32.82 1.07
CA PRO A 517 -27.03 34.24 0.87
C PRO A 517 -28.25 34.71 1.66
N LEU A 518 -28.06 35.72 2.51
CA LEU A 518 -29.11 36.26 3.38
C LEU A 518 -30.06 37.22 2.62
N GLY A 519 -30.73 36.73 1.57
CA GLY A 519 -31.50 37.58 0.65
C GLY A 519 -32.58 36.94 -0.24
N SER A 520 -32.84 35.62 -0.17
CA SER A 520 -33.88 35.02 -1.02
C SER A 520 -35.30 35.21 -0.44
N ALA A 521 -36.14 35.97 -1.15
CA ALA A 521 -37.43 36.48 -0.67
C ALA A 521 -38.59 35.45 -0.64
N ALA A 522 -38.31 34.21 -0.23
CA ALA A 522 -39.29 33.11 -0.14
C ALA A 522 -39.68 32.73 1.31
N ALA A 523 -38.97 33.22 2.32
CA ALA A 523 -39.32 33.05 3.74
C ALA A 523 -38.98 34.31 4.54
N GLY A 524 -39.97 34.89 5.24
CA GLY A 524 -39.84 36.11 6.04
C GLY A 524 -39.14 35.90 7.40
N THR A 525 -38.04 35.16 7.42
CA THR A 525 -37.29 34.82 8.65
C THR A 525 -35.80 35.10 8.46
N SER A 526 -35.23 35.96 9.31
CA SER A 526 -33.82 36.41 9.30
C SER A 526 -32.81 35.34 9.77
N ASN A 527 -33.07 34.08 9.45
CA ASN A 527 -32.47 32.91 10.08
C ASN A 527 -31.87 32.00 8.99
N PRO A 528 -30.56 32.05 8.70
CA PRO A 528 -29.96 31.16 7.71
C PRO A 528 -30.00 29.71 8.20
N SER A 529 -30.24 28.79 7.27
CA SER A 529 -30.25 27.34 7.54
C SER A 529 -29.37 26.60 6.53
N TRP A 530 -28.65 25.60 7.03
CA TRP A 530 -27.68 24.80 6.26
C TRP A 530 -28.11 23.33 6.21
N ASN A 531 -28.46 22.75 7.38
CA ASN A 531 -28.77 21.34 7.57
C ASN A 531 -27.64 20.37 7.16
N GLU A 532 -26.39 20.82 7.20
CA GLU A 532 -25.21 20.06 6.75
C GLU A 532 -24.53 19.28 7.88
N ASP A 533 -24.10 18.06 7.58
CA ASP A 533 -23.29 17.20 8.47
C ASP A 533 -21.79 17.40 8.22
N LEU A 534 -21.11 18.13 9.11
CA LEU A 534 -19.66 18.20 9.16
C LEU A 534 -19.11 17.04 10.03
N LEU A 535 -18.25 16.20 9.44
CA LEU A 535 -17.63 15.06 10.12
C LEU A 535 -16.14 15.31 10.38
N PHE A 536 -15.71 15.11 11.62
CA PHE A 536 -14.32 15.24 12.06
C PHE A 536 -13.80 13.92 12.63
N VAL A 537 -12.48 13.72 12.65
CA VAL A 537 -11.84 12.62 13.38
C VAL A 537 -11.37 13.11 14.75
N ALA A 538 -11.92 12.54 15.81
CA ALA A 538 -11.54 12.84 17.19
C ALA A 538 -10.74 11.67 17.78
N ALA A 539 -9.56 11.93 18.34
CA ALA A 539 -8.69 10.91 18.91
C ALA A 539 -8.69 10.95 20.44
N GLU A 540 -8.87 9.81 21.12
CA GLU A 540 -8.78 9.70 22.57
C GLU A 540 -7.30 9.74 23.02
N PRO A 541 -6.90 10.57 24.01
CA PRO A 541 -7.69 11.56 24.74
C PRO A 541 -8.01 12.80 23.88
N PHE A 542 -9.30 13.18 23.87
CA PHE A 542 -9.89 14.16 22.96
C PHE A 542 -9.37 15.59 23.17
N ASP A 543 -9.34 16.37 22.08
CA ASP A 543 -9.15 17.82 22.15
C ASP A 543 -10.26 18.45 23.03
N PRO A 544 -9.94 19.42 23.90
CA PRO A 544 -10.87 19.86 24.94
C PRO A 544 -12.11 20.58 24.38
N PHE A 545 -11.98 21.29 23.25
CA PHE A 545 -13.06 22.08 22.65
C PHE A 545 -13.17 21.89 21.14
N LEU A 546 -14.40 21.71 20.65
CA LEU A 546 -14.78 21.99 19.27
C LEU A 546 -15.17 23.49 19.19
N THR A 547 -14.52 24.24 18.30
CA THR A 547 -14.86 25.65 18.06
C THR A 547 -15.79 25.75 16.85
N VAL A 548 -16.85 26.54 16.95
CA VAL A 548 -17.80 26.82 15.86
C VAL A 548 -17.86 28.33 15.67
N VAL A 549 -17.56 28.81 14.46
CA VAL A 549 -17.52 30.23 14.10
C VAL A 549 -18.50 30.46 12.94
N VAL A 550 -19.30 31.52 13.01
CA VAL A 550 -20.04 32.03 11.85
C VAL A 550 -19.17 33.10 11.20
N GLU A 551 -18.79 32.91 9.94
CA GLU A 551 -17.99 33.87 9.16
C GLU A 551 -18.83 34.41 7.99
N ASP A 552 -18.72 35.70 7.71
CA ASP A 552 -19.23 36.32 6.49
C ASP A 552 -18.17 36.22 5.38
N VAL A 553 -18.61 35.88 4.16
CA VAL A 553 -17.75 35.72 2.99
C VAL A 553 -17.14 37.05 2.54
N PHE A 554 -17.84 38.17 2.70
CA PHE A 554 -17.42 39.45 2.12
C PHE A 554 -16.45 40.23 3.03
N SER A 555 -16.73 40.33 4.33
CA SER A 555 -15.83 40.94 5.31
C SER A 555 -14.68 40.02 5.72
N GLY A 556 -14.85 38.69 5.59
CA GLY A 556 -13.91 37.70 6.11
C GLY A 556 -13.80 37.66 7.63
N GLN A 557 -14.65 38.43 8.35
CA GLN A 557 -14.62 38.53 9.81
C GLN A 557 -15.56 37.50 10.47
N PRO A 558 -15.22 37.05 11.70
CA PRO A 558 -16.11 36.23 12.50
C PRO A 558 -17.29 37.09 13.00
N VAL A 559 -18.51 36.75 12.57
CA VAL A 559 -19.74 37.34 13.09
C VAL A 559 -19.94 36.91 14.56
N GLY A 560 -19.55 35.68 14.90
CA GLY A 560 -19.48 35.22 16.28
C GLY A 560 -18.97 33.78 16.43
N GLN A 561 -18.53 33.44 17.65
CA GLN A 561 -17.85 32.19 17.99
C GLN A 561 -18.52 31.50 19.19
N ALA A 562 -18.68 30.18 19.11
CA ALA A 562 -19.04 29.30 20.22
C ALA A 562 -17.95 28.24 20.43
N ARG A 563 -17.77 27.78 21.69
CA ARG A 563 -16.84 26.70 22.06
C ARG A 563 -17.63 25.60 22.78
N VAL A 564 -17.47 24.37 22.30
CA VAL A 564 -18.20 23.19 22.78
C VAL A 564 -17.22 22.23 23.46
N PRO A 565 -17.28 22.04 24.79
CA PRO A 565 -16.42 21.07 25.46
C PRO A 565 -16.78 19.63 25.05
N LEU A 566 -15.81 18.86 24.54
CA LEU A 566 -16.07 17.50 24.05
C LEU A 566 -16.45 16.51 25.15
N SER A 567 -16.13 16.80 26.41
CA SER A 567 -16.63 16.09 27.59
C SER A 567 -18.16 16.11 27.71
N THR A 568 -18.84 17.13 27.16
CA THR A 568 -20.32 17.26 27.16
C THR A 568 -21.00 16.59 25.96
N VAL A 569 -20.25 16.00 25.04
CA VAL A 569 -20.80 15.45 23.80
C VAL A 569 -21.25 14.00 23.98
N HIS A 570 -22.51 13.73 23.62
CA HIS A 570 -23.10 12.39 23.71
C HIS A 570 -22.36 11.38 22.83
N ARG A 571 -21.98 10.22 23.40
CA ARG A 571 -21.34 9.11 22.70
C ARG A 571 -22.41 8.15 22.18
N ARG A 572 -22.57 8.11 20.85
CA ARG A 572 -23.61 7.38 20.12
C ARG A 572 -23.07 6.04 19.62
N ALA A 573 -23.53 4.93 20.19
CA ALA A 573 -23.10 3.59 19.78
C ALA A 573 -23.93 3.02 18.61
N ASP A 574 -25.22 3.33 18.54
CA ASP A 574 -26.17 2.68 17.64
C ASP A 574 -27.04 3.72 16.91
N ASP A 575 -27.52 3.40 15.70
CA ASP A 575 -28.19 4.40 14.84
C ASP A 575 -29.65 4.70 15.24
N ARG A 576 -30.22 3.93 16.18
CA ARG A 576 -31.62 4.07 16.64
C ARG A 576 -31.87 5.29 17.52
N VAL A 577 -30.84 5.85 18.15
CA VAL A 577 -30.96 7.03 19.02
C VAL A 577 -30.58 8.27 18.22
N GLU A 578 -31.47 9.25 18.12
CA GLU A 578 -31.13 10.56 17.58
C GLU A 578 -30.35 11.39 18.62
N PRO A 579 -29.27 12.10 18.23
CA PRO A 579 -28.52 12.94 19.15
C PRO A 579 -29.32 14.22 19.51
N PRO A 580 -29.30 14.65 20.78
CA PRO A 580 -30.02 15.86 21.20
C PRO A 580 -29.49 17.10 20.47
N SER A 581 -30.38 17.91 19.92
CA SER A 581 -30.04 19.21 19.36
C SER A 581 -29.98 20.27 20.47
N ARG A 582 -29.02 21.18 20.41
CA ARG A 582 -28.87 22.30 21.34
C ARG A 582 -28.63 23.61 20.61
N TRP A 583 -29.11 24.70 21.21
CA TRP A 583 -28.70 26.05 20.84
C TRP A 583 -27.39 26.40 21.55
N LEU A 584 -26.47 27.00 20.82
CA LEU A 584 -25.23 27.58 21.34
C LEU A 584 -25.30 29.09 21.16
N ASN A 585 -25.02 29.84 22.22
CA ASN A 585 -24.85 31.29 22.12
C ASN A 585 -23.50 31.59 21.45
N LEU A 586 -23.50 32.50 20.49
CA LEU A 586 -22.30 33.01 19.83
C LEU A 586 -21.81 34.24 20.60
N ALA A 587 -20.59 34.17 21.12
CA ALA A 587 -19.87 35.34 21.61
C ALA A 587 -19.37 36.15 20.40
N GLY A 588 -19.51 37.47 20.44
CA GLY A 588 -18.87 38.36 19.49
C GLY A 588 -17.53 38.88 20.01
N ASP A 589 -17.11 40.00 19.45
CA ASP A 589 -15.96 40.80 19.91
C ASP A 589 -16.23 41.44 21.30
N GLU A 590 -15.21 42.03 21.94
CA GLU A 590 -15.32 42.58 23.31
C GLU A 590 -16.44 43.63 23.45
N ALA A 591 -16.69 44.41 22.40
CA ALA A 591 -17.79 45.38 22.33
C ALA A 591 -19.19 44.77 22.13
N ARG A 592 -19.30 43.46 21.84
CA ARG A 592 -20.55 42.74 21.52
C ARG A 592 -20.56 41.30 22.08
N PRO A 593 -20.68 41.09 23.40
CA PRO A 593 -20.61 39.76 24.03
C PRO A 593 -21.70 38.75 23.60
N TYR A 594 -22.76 39.20 22.92
CA TYR A 594 -23.75 38.33 22.26
C TYR A 594 -23.91 38.72 20.80
N ALA A 595 -23.56 37.79 19.91
CA ALA A 595 -23.63 37.93 18.46
C ALA A 595 -24.80 37.17 17.81
N GLY A 596 -25.48 36.29 18.55
CA GLY A 596 -26.61 35.48 18.07
C GLY A 596 -26.60 34.07 18.65
N ARG A 597 -27.35 33.16 18.03
CA ARG A 597 -27.44 31.73 18.42
C ARG A 597 -27.34 30.80 17.21
N VAL A 598 -26.71 29.65 17.38
CA VAL A 598 -26.64 28.58 16.36
C VAL A 598 -27.21 27.26 16.90
N HIS A 599 -28.05 26.60 16.12
CA HIS A 599 -28.69 25.32 16.42
C HIS A 599 -27.86 24.18 15.83
N VAL A 600 -27.37 23.30 16.69
CA VAL A 600 -26.51 22.19 16.27
C VAL A 600 -26.91 20.88 16.95
N ARG A 601 -26.67 19.75 16.26
CA ARG A 601 -26.55 18.43 16.90
C ARG A 601 -25.07 18.05 16.90
N VAL A 602 -24.55 17.60 18.03
CA VAL A 602 -23.15 17.18 18.17
C VAL A 602 -23.11 15.81 18.82
N CYS A 603 -22.47 14.83 18.18
CA CYS A 603 -22.31 13.49 18.74
C CYS A 603 -20.98 12.83 18.35
N LEU A 604 -20.45 12.01 19.25
CA LEU A 604 -19.30 11.15 19.03
C LEU A 604 -19.82 9.77 18.62
N GLU A 605 -19.71 9.43 17.33
CA GLU A 605 -20.25 8.19 16.77
C GLU A 605 -19.26 7.04 16.94
N GLY A 606 -19.52 6.21 17.95
CA GLY A 606 -18.73 5.05 18.32
C GLY A 606 -19.11 3.77 17.58
N GLY A 607 -20.21 3.76 16.83
CA GLY A 607 -20.69 2.61 16.05
C GLY A 607 -20.06 2.46 14.66
N TYR A 608 -19.20 3.40 14.24
CA TYR A 608 -18.31 3.24 13.10
C TYR A 608 -16.95 2.68 13.55
N HIS A 609 -16.27 2.01 12.63
CA HIS A 609 -14.81 1.86 12.65
C HIS A 609 -14.21 3.06 11.91
N VAL A 610 -13.26 3.78 12.52
CA VAL A 610 -12.55 4.89 11.83
C VAL A 610 -11.39 4.30 11.06
N LEU A 611 -11.45 4.37 9.72
CA LEU A 611 -10.40 3.89 8.84
C LEU A 611 -9.19 4.84 8.89
N ASP A 612 -8.07 4.40 9.47
CA ASP A 612 -6.72 4.94 9.23
C ASP A 612 -5.94 4.12 8.18
N GLU A 613 -6.52 3.00 7.72
CA GLU A 613 -5.96 2.08 6.73
C GLU A 613 -6.78 2.02 5.43
N ALA A 614 -6.19 1.49 4.36
CA ALA A 614 -6.95 1.09 3.16
C ALA A 614 -7.80 -0.17 3.46
N ALA A 615 -9.08 -0.16 3.10
CA ALA A 615 -10.06 -1.18 3.54
C ALA A 615 -9.78 -2.62 3.05
N ASN A 616 -8.89 -2.81 2.07
CA ASN A 616 -8.42 -4.13 1.63
C ASN A 616 -7.17 -4.63 2.40
N VAL A 617 -6.45 -3.74 3.09
CA VAL A 617 -5.22 -4.01 3.86
C VAL A 617 -5.45 -3.91 5.38
N ALA A 618 -6.64 -3.52 5.81
CA ALA A 618 -6.95 -3.23 7.22
C ALA A 618 -6.55 -4.36 8.20
N SER A 619 -5.88 -3.94 9.28
CA SER A 619 -5.43 -4.79 10.38
C SER A 619 -6.38 -4.77 11.60
N ASP A 620 -7.20 -3.73 11.73
CA ASP A 620 -8.40 -3.71 12.59
C ASP A 620 -9.66 -3.44 11.75
N VAL A 621 -10.82 -3.86 12.26
CA VAL A 621 -12.15 -3.54 11.72
C VAL A 621 -13.19 -3.25 12.82
N ARG A 622 -12.76 -3.15 14.09
CA ARG A 622 -13.66 -2.94 15.24
C ARG A 622 -14.23 -1.53 15.30
N ALA A 623 -15.44 -1.42 15.84
CA ALA A 623 -16.07 -0.14 16.16
C ALA A 623 -15.27 0.62 17.24
N ALA A 624 -15.31 1.95 17.20
CA ALA A 624 -14.62 2.79 18.18
C ALA A 624 -15.16 2.64 19.62
N SER A 625 -16.45 2.27 19.78
CA SER A 625 -17.04 1.93 21.07
C SER A 625 -16.68 0.50 21.49
N LYS A 626 -16.04 0.37 22.67
CA LYS A 626 -15.79 -0.93 23.34
C LYS A 626 -17.05 -1.79 23.52
N GLN A 627 -18.24 -1.17 23.63
CA GLN A 627 -19.51 -1.90 23.79
C GLN A 627 -19.87 -2.76 22.57
N LEU A 628 -19.25 -2.48 21.40
CA LEU A 628 -19.48 -3.18 20.14
C LEU A 628 -18.26 -4.03 19.71
N SER A 629 -17.23 -4.17 20.55
CA SER A 629 -16.09 -5.04 20.24
C SER A 629 -16.44 -6.51 20.50
N LYS A 630 -16.24 -7.35 19.48
CA LYS A 630 -16.27 -8.82 19.61
C LYS A 630 -15.10 -9.29 20.50
N PRO A 631 -15.19 -10.46 21.17
CA PRO A 631 -14.02 -11.12 21.75
C PRO A 631 -13.01 -11.49 20.65
N PRO A 632 -11.72 -11.71 21.00
CA PRO A 632 -10.73 -12.19 20.04
C PRO A 632 -11.06 -13.60 19.55
N VAL A 633 -10.78 -13.86 18.28
CA VAL A 633 -10.92 -15.15 17.58
C VAL A 633 -9.67 -16.03 17.79
N GLY A 634 -8.52 -15.42 18.05
CA GLY A 634 -7.24 -16.08 18.24
C GLY A 634 -6.13 -15.11 18.64
N MET A 635 -4.89 -15.61 18.68
CA MET A 635 -3.68 -14.81 18.95
C MET A 635 -2.64 -15.01 17.85
N LEU A 636 -2.11 -13.91 17.35
CA LEU A 636 -1.02 -13.84 16.38
C LEU A 636 0.29 -13.62 17.13
N GLU A 637 1.26 -14.49 16.90
CA GLU A 637 2.63 -14.35 17.40
C GLU A 637 3.58 -14.18 16.21
N VAL A 638 4.53 -13.24 16.33
CA VAL A 638 5.56 -12.98 15.31
C VAL A 638 6.92 -12.87 15.98
N GLY A 639 7.81 -13.79 15.64
CA GLY A 639 9.25 -13.69 15.89
C GLY A 639 9.94 -13.01 14.71
N VAL A 640 10.64 -11.92 14.99
CA VAL A 640 11.53 -11.22 14.05
C VAL A 640 12.95 -11.68 14.35
N ARG A 641 13.46 -12.63 13.56
CA ARG A 641 14.78 -13.24 13.82
C ARG A 641 15.90 -12.32 13.34
N GLY A 642 15.91 -12.00 12.05
CA GLY A 642 16.93 -11.14 11.47
C GLY A 642 16.61 -10.72 10.03
N ALA A 643 17.57 -10.06 9.40
CA ALA A 643 17.60 -9.86 7.96
C ALA A 643 18.96 -10.34 7.41
N ALA A 644 19.01 -10.63 6.11
CA ALA A 644 20.21 -11.08 5.42
C ALA A 644 20.42 -10.29 4.12
N ASN A 645 21.69 -10.05 3.78
CA ASN A 645 22.12 -9.38 2.56
C ASN A 645 21.47 -7.99 2.34
N LEU A 646 21.36 -7.19 3.42
CA LEU A 646 20.87 -5.82 3.29
C LEU A 646 21.81 -4.98 2.42
N VAL A 647 21.24 -4.17 1.52
CA VAL A 647 22.01 -3.24 0.68
C VAL A 647 22.50 -2.05 1.52
N PRO A 648 23.74 -1.53 1.31
CA PRO A 648 24.22 -0.31 1.96
C PRO A 648 23.34 0.90 1.63
N MET A 649 22.71 1.46 2.66
CA MET A 649 21.82 2.63 2.55
C MET A 649 22.57 3.95 2.68
N LYS A 650 23.67 3.96 3.43
CA LYS A 650 24.54 5.12 3.67
C LYS A 650 25.92 4.80 3.09
N ILE A 651 26.33 5.53 2.04
CA ILE A 651 27.69 5.44 1.48
C ILE A 651 28.54 6.52 2.14
N ALA A 652 29.74 6.19 2.62
CA ALA A 652 30.67 7.16 3.18
C ALA A 652 31.16 8.16 2.13
N LYS A 653 31.66 9.33 2.55
CA LYS A 653 32.17 10.37 1.63
C LYS A 653 33.29 9.86 0.73
N ASP A 654 34.07 8.90 1.22
CA ASP A 654 35.22 8.32 0.54
C ASP A 654 34.83 7.17 -0.42
N GLY A 655 33.54 6.83 -0.52
CA GLY A 655 32.97 5.83 -1.43
C GLY A 655 33.32 4.36 -1.11
N SER A 656 34.26 4.11 -0.21
CA SER A 656 34.84 2.79 0.09
C SER A 656 34.03 1.96 1.09
N SER A 657 33.35 2.60 2.05
CA SER A 657 32.50 1.93 3.04
C SER A 657 31.02 2.30 2.87
N GLY A 658 30.17 1.29 3.05
CA GLY A 658 28.73 1.46 3.16
C GLY A 658 28.26 0.98 4.53
N SER A 659 27.24 1.62 5.08
CA SER A 659 26.61 1.27 6.36
C SER A 659 25.09 1.20 6.22
N THR A 660 24.46 0.37 7.05
CA THR A 660 23.00 0.26 7.17
C THR A 660 22.66 0.01 8.65
N ASP A 661 21.87 0.91 9.23
CA ASP A 661 21.52 0.91 10.66
C ASP A 661 20.06 0.48 10.80
N ALA A 662 19.81 -0.83 10.72
CA ALA A 662 18.50 -1.40 10.40
C ALA A 662 17.59 -1.60 11.61
N TYR A 663 16.29 -1.30 11.43
CA TYR A 663 15.22 -1.68 12.35
C TYR A 663 13.92 -2.06 11.63
N VAL A 664 13.06 -2.82 12.30
CA VAL A 664 11.78 -3.31 11.78
C VAL A 664 10.63 -2.65 12.52
N VAL A 665 9.58 -2.26 11.80
CA VAL A 665 8.31 -1.81 12.37
C VAL A 665 7.19 -2.74 11.94
N LEU A 666 6.44 -3.25 12.92
CA LEU A 666 5.31 -4.15 12.75
C LEU A 666 4.03 -3.43 13.19
N LYS A 667 2.95 -3.63 12.44
CA LYS A 667 1.65 -3.00 12.66
C LYS A 667 0.56 -4.05 12.53
N TYR A 668 -0.15 -4.29 13.62
CA TYR A 668 -1.37 -5.10 13.61
C TYR A 668 -2.37 -4.60 14.65
N GLY A 669 -3.58 -4.28 14.19
CA GLY A 669 -4.58 -3.63 15.01
C GLY A 669 -4.07 -2.27 15.54
N PRO A 670 -4.44 -1.88 16.78
CA PRO A 670 -3.94 -0.65 17.39
C PRO A 670 -2.53 -0.79 17.98
N LYS A 671 -1.97 -2.00 18.04
CA LYS A 671 -0.65 -2.28 18.63
C LYS A 671 0.42 -2.22 17.52
N TRP A 672 1.33 -1.26 17.64
CA TRP A 672 2.52 -1.13 16.80
C TRP A 672 3.74 -1.64 17.59
N ALA A 673 4.73 -2.20 16.91
CA ALA A 673 5.99 -2.63 17.50
C ALA A 673 7.17 -2.14 16.65
N ARG A 674 8.26 -1.75 17.32
CA ARG A 674 9.55 -1.36 16.73
C ARG A 674 10.64 -2.21 17.36
N THR A 675 11.46 -2.86 16.53
CA THR A 675 12.65 -3.56 17.03
C THR A 675 13.79 -2.60 17.37
N ARG A 676 14.78 -3.05 18.14
CA ARG A 676 16.00 -2.28 18.36
C ARG A 676 16.72 -2.04 17.02
N THR A 677 17.45 -0.94 16.94
CA THR A 677 18.22 -0.59 15.73
C THR A 677 19.61 -1.18 15.86
N ILE A 678 19.91 -2.19 15.06
CA ILE A 678 21.24 -2.80 15.02
C ILE A 678 22.08 -1.96 14.06
N LEU A 679 23.26 -1.53 14.52
CA LEU A 679 24.09 -0.56 13.82
C LEU A 679 25.13 -1.24 12.93
N ASP A 680 25.40 -0.63 11.77
CA ASP A 680 26.44 -1.02 10.80
C ASP A 680 26.51 -2.53 10.46
N GLN A 681 25.36 -3.17 10.26
CA GLN A 681 25.28 -4.60 9.90
C GLN A 681 24.35 -4.87 8.72
N PHE A 682 24.86 -5.59 7.72
CA PHE A 682 24.08 -6.08 6.59
C PHE A 682 23.26 -7.34 6.89
N ASN A 683 23.56 -8.03 7.99
CA ASN A 683 22.90 -9.26 8.44
C ASN A 683 22.36 -9.13 9.90
N PRO A 684 21.54 -8.12 10.23
CA PRO A 684 21.15 -7.81 11.61
C PRO A 684 20.28 -8.91 12.22
N ARG A 685 20.52 -9.26 13.49
CA ARG A 685 19.78 -10.29 14.25
C ARG A 685 19.05 -9.69 15.45
N TRP A 686 17.82 -9.24 15.23
CA TRP A 686 16.96 -8.71 16.30
C TRP A 686 16.58 -9.78 17.32
N ASN A 687 16.13 -10.95 16.86
CA ASN A 687 15.62 -12.02 17.71
C ASN A 687 14.64 -11.52 18.79
N GLU A 688 13.60 -10.79 18.35
CA GLU A 688 12.53 -10.26 19.19
C GLU A 688 11.18 -10.92 18.86
N GLN A 689 10.31 -11.15 19.85
CA GLN A 689 8.97 -11.73 19.64
C GLN A 689 7.86 -10.82 20.15
N TYR A 690 6.78 -10.70 19.36
CA TYR A 690 5.62 -9.87 19.64
C TYR A 690 4.31 -10.68 19.49
N ALA A 691 3.28 -10.31 20.27
CA ALA A 691 1.98 -10.99 20.29
C ALA A 691 0.78 -10.03 20.22
N TRP A 692 -0.24 -10.42 19.46
CA TRP A 692 -1.45 -9.62 19.18
C TRP A 692 -2.74 -10.42 19.25
N ASP A 693 -3.79 -9.77 19.74
CA ASP A 693 -5.15 -10.30 19.80
C ASP A 693 -5.83 -10.16 18.42
N VAL A 694 -6.21 -11.28 17.79
CA VAL A 694 -6.81 -11.30 16.44
C VAL A 694 -8.32 -11.30 16.56
N PHE A 695 -8.98 -10.24 16.09
CA PHE A 695 -10.44 -10.11 16.12
C PHE A 695 -11.14 -10.56 14.83
N ASP A 696 -10.39 -10.70 13.74
CA ASP A 696 -10.92 -11.09 12.44
C ASP A 696 -9.83 -11.77 11.58
N PRO A 697 -10.03 -13.00 11.08
CA PRO A 697 -8.99 -13.74 10.34
C PRO A 697 -8.69 -13.17 8.94
N CYS A 698 -9.50 -12.25 8.42
CA CYS A 698 -9.30 -11.66 7.09
C CYS A 698 -8.35 -10.45 7.09
N THR A 699 -7.90 -10.02 8.27
CA THR A 699 -6.99 -8.88 8.50
C THR A 699 -5.56 -9.17 8.03
N VAL A 700 -4.78 -8.09 7.88
CA VAL A 700 -3.42 -8.13 7.33
C VAL A 700 -2.41 -7.62 8.35
N LEU A 701 -1.36 -8.41 8.60
CA LEU A 701 -0.15 -7.98 9.30
C LEU A 701 0.72 -7.19 8.33
N THR A 702 1.09 -5.96 8.69
CA THR A 702 2.02 -5.13 7.91
C THR A 702 3.35 -5.01 8.64
N ILE A 703 4.44 -5.26 7.93
CA ILE A 703 5.82 -5.17 8.41
C ILE A 703 6.62 -4.33 7.41
N ALA A 704 7.49 -3.44 7.88
CA ALA A 704 8.47 -2.78 7.03
C ALA A 704 9.82 -2.61 7.74
N VAL A 705 10.87 -2.54 6.94
CA VAL A 705 12.26 -2.39 7.40
C VAL A 705 12.77 -1.01 6.99
N PHE A 706 13.47 -0.35 7.90
CA PHE A 706 13.99 1.00 7.74
C PHE A 706 15.45 1.09 8.18
N ASP A 707 16.17 2.02 7.57
CA ASP A 707 17.48 2.49 8.01
C ASP A 707 17.30 3.75 8.86
N ASN A 708 17.81 3.71 10.10
CA ASN A 708 17.67 4.75 11.10
C ASN A 708 18.68 5.89 10.83
N VAL A 709 18.19 7.04 10.38
CA VAL A 709 19.05 8.21 10.09
C VAL A 709 19.10 9.16 11.29
N ARG A 710 18.13 9.04 12.21
CA ARG A 710 17.85 10.02 13.27
C ARG A 710 18.90 10.07 14.38
N TYR A 711 19.48 8.93 14.76
CA TYR A 711 20.38 8.88 15.92
C TYR A 711 21.70 9.64 15.71
N LYS A 712 22.31 9.55 14.51
CA LYS A 712 23.59 10.22 14.17
C LYS A 712 23.52 11.77 14.20
N LEU A 713 22.31 12.36 14.31
CA LEU A 713 22.09 13.80 14.42
C LEU A 713 21.62 14.24 15.82
N ALA A 714 21.49 13.32 16.79
CA ALA A 714 21.21 13.68 18.18
C ALA A 714 22.47 14.21 18.89
N ASP A 715 23.64 13.63 18.56
CA ASP A 715 24.95 14.03 19.10
C ASP A 715 25.59 15.21 18.33
N ALA A 716 25.10 15.51 17.12
CA ALA A 716 25.56 16.63 16.30
C ALA A 716 24.62 17.84 16.46
N GLY A 717 25.07 18.85 17.20
CA GLY A 717 24.28 20.04 17.57
C GLY A 717 23.51 20.68 16.41
N GLY A 718 22.24 21.02 16.66
CA GLY A 718 21.22 21.20 15.62
C GLY A 718 21.49 22.29 14.57
N ASP A 719 21.65 21.84 13.32
CA ASP A 719 21.68 22.69 12.12
C ASP A 719 20.26 23.22 11.78
N ASN A 720 19.93 24.38 12.36
CA ASN A 720 18.63 25.05 12.29
C ASN A 720 18.29 25.56 10.87
N GLY A 721 17.88 24.65 9.98
CA GLY A 721 17.36 25.01 8.66
C GLY A 721 16.94 23.85 7.75
N LYS A 722 17.42 22.62 8.00
CA LYS A 722 17.05 21.45 7.19
C LYS A 722 15.80 20.76 7.73
N MET A 723 15.04 20.08 6.84
CA MET A 723 13.96 19.19 7.28
C MET A 723 14.51 18.13 8.26
N PRO A 724 13.72 17.69 9.26
CA PRO A 724 14.17 16.65 10.19
C PRO A 724 14.55 15.37 9.42
N PRO A 725 15.61 14.65 9.86
CA PRO A 725 16.10 13.46 9.17
C PRO A 725 14.98 12.42 9.03
N LYS A 726 14.75 12.01 7.79
CA LYS A 726 13.75 11.00 7.41
C LYS A 726 14.42 9.64 7.38
N ASP A 727 13.80 8.63 8.01
CA ASP A 727 14.33 7.28 7.98
C ASP A 727 14.17 6.67 6.58
N SER A 728 15.20 5.96 6.12
CA SER A 728 15.29 5.44 4.75
C SER A 728 14.52 4.12 4.62
N ARG A 729 13.73 3.98 3.57
CA ARG A 729 12.83 2.83 3.34
C ARG A 729 13.61 1.66 2.70
N ILE A 730 13.77 0.54 3.41
CA ILE A 730 14.45 -0.67 2.89
C ILE A 730 13.44 -1.62 2.24
N GLY A 731 12.22 -1.77 2.78
CA GLY A 731 11.19 -2.57 2.13
C GLY A 731 9.95 -2.79 2.99
N LYS A 732 8.87 -3.29 2.35
CA LYS A 732 7.58 -3.55 2.99
C LYS A 732 7.08 -4.96 2.65
N LEU A 733 6.44 -5.59 3.63
CA LEU A 733 5.83 -6.91 3.57
C LEU A 733 4.41 -6.85 4.15
N ARG A 734 3.45 -7.50 3.50
CA ARG A 734 2.07 -7.65 3.98
C ARG A 734 1.72 -9.14 4.01
N ILE A 735 1.14 -9.62 5.09
CA ILE A 735 0.75 -11.03 5.28
C ILE A 735 -0.70 -11.08 5.80
N ARG A 736 -1.64 -11.53 4.96
CA ARG A 736 -3.05 -11.74 5.36
C ARG A 736 -3.18 -13.01 6.19
N LEU A 737 -3.73 -12.91 7.41
CA LEU A 737 -3.83 -14.03 8.35
C LEU A 737 -4.65 -15.22 7.81
N SER A 738 -5.56 -14.94 6.89
CA SER A 738 -6.42 -15.94 6.25
C SER A 738 -5.65 -16.97 5.39
N THR A 739 -4.37 -16.72 5.05
CA THR A 739 -3.48 -17.68 4.37
C THR A 739 -2.67 -18.57 5.32
N LEU A 740 -2.70 -18.31 6.64
CA LEU A 740 -1.94 -19.06 7.66
C LEU A 740 -2.77 -20.21 8.26
N ASP A 741 -2.25 -21.44 8.22
CA ASP A 741 -2.79 -22.60 8.94
C ASP A 741 -2.80 -22.31 10.47
N THR A 742 -3.84 -22.76 11.17
CA THR A 742 -3.97 -22.58 12.63
C THR A 742 -2.99 -23.46 13.41
N ASN A 743 -2.43 -22.91 14.49
CA ASN A 743 -1.46 -23.54 15.40
C ASN A 743 -0.17 -24.03 14.71
N ARG A 744 0.12 -23.57 13.48
CA ARG A 744 1.33 -23.88 12.72
C ARG A 744 2.34 -22.75 12.81
N VAL A 745 3.63 -23.10 12.95
CA VAL A 745 4.75 -22.17 12.83
C VAL A 745 5.20 -22.08 11.38
N TYR A 746 5.45 -20.86 10.90
CA TYR A 746 6.02 -20.56 9.59
C TYR A 746 7.31 -19.78 9.74
N THR A 747 8.46 -20.46 9.63
CA THR A 747 9.79 -19.87 9.53
C THR A 747 10.16 -19.68 8.05
N ASN A 748 9.99 -18.47 7.52
CA ASN A 748 10.22 -18.15 6.11
C ASN A 748 11.18 -16.95 5.98
N THR A 749 12.00 -16.94 4.93
CA THR A 749 12.66 -15.72 4.44
C THR A 749 11.78 -15.01 3.42
N PHE A 750 11.76 -13.68 3.46
CA PHE A 750 10.93 -12.84 2.58
C PHE A 750 11.80 -11.78 1.90
N ALA A 751 11.85 -11.77 0.57
CA ALA A 751 12.64 -10.79 -0.18
C ALA A 751 12.12 -9.36 0.02
N LEU A 752 12.98 -8.48 0.53
CA LEU A 752 12.71 -7.06 0.67
C LEU A 752 12.91 -6.38 -0.68
N THR A 753 11.89 -5.67 -1.16
CA THR A 753 11.94 -4.87 -2.39
C THR A 753 11.48 -3.45 -2.09
N ALA A 754 12.23 -2.48 -2.62
CA ALA A 754 11.89 -1.06 -2.54
C ALA A 754 11.91 -0.42 -3.92
N VAL A 755 10.89 0.38 -4.19
CA VAL A 755 10.81 1.26 -5.36
C VAL A 755 11.63 2.52 -5.05
N HIS A 756 12.64 2.81 -5.86
CA HIS A 756 13.43 4.05 -5.82
C HIS A 756 13.33 4.79 -7.16
N PRO A 757 13.63 6.11 -7.24
CA PRO A 757 13.59 6.84 -8.52
C PRO A 757 14.48 6.26 -9.63
N VAL A 758 15.54 5.55 -9.27
CA VAL A 758 16.51 4.91 -10.19
C VAL A 758 16.03 3.52 -10.68
N GLY A 759 14.91 3.02 -10.16
CA GLY A 759 14.41 1.66 -10.41
C GLY A 759 14.07 0.92 -9.11
N VAL A 760 13.50 -0.26 -9.24
CA VAL A 760 13.23 -1.14 -8.08
C VAL A 760 14.47 -1.97 -7.80
N ARG A 761 14.85 -2.07 -6.52
CA ARG A 761 15.97 -2.88 -6.06
C ARG A 761 15.48 -3.94 -5.08
N LYS A 762 16.10 -5.13 -5.12
CA LYS A 762 16.05 -6.08 -4.00
C LYS A 762 17.00 -5.55 -2.94
N MET A 763 16.48 -5.23 -1.77
CA MET A 763 17.19 -4.52 -0.71
C MET A 763 17.69 -5.46 0.39
N GLY A 764 17.39 -6.75 0.29
CA GLY A 764 17.81 -7.85 1.17
C GLY A 764 16.73 -8.93 1.30
N GLU A 765 16.81 -9.73 2.35
CA GLU A 765 15.77 -10.68 2.79
C GLU A 765 15.51 -10.54 4.29
N LEU A 766 14.26 -10.74 4.71
CA LEU A 766 13.82 -10.66 6.11
C LEU A 766 13.39 -12.04 6.61
N GLU A 767 13.95 -12.49 7.74
CA GLU A 767 13.66 -13.78 8.35
C GLU A 767 12.59 -13.64 9.44
N LEU A 768 11.42 -14.26 9.21
CA LEU A 768 10.29 -14.18 10.13
C LEU A 768 9.78 -15.57 10.51
N ALA A 769 9.42 -15.70 11.78
CA ALA A 769 8.70 -16.83 12.33
C ALA A 769 7.28 -16.36 12.72
N ILE A 770 6.23 -16.95 12.15
CA ILE A 770 4.84 -16.53 12.40
C ILE A 770 4.02 -17.72 12.86
N ARG A 771 3.24 -17.55 13.94
CA ARG A 771 2.27 -18.53 14.43
C ARG A 771 0.92 -17.85 14.61
N PHE A 772 -0.13 -18.42 14.04
CA PHE A 772 -1.50 -17.97 14.27
C PHE A 772 -2.26 -19.04 15.07
N THR A 773 -2.58 -18.74 16.32
CA THR A 773 -3.26 -19.66 17.23
C THR A 773 -4.76 -19.35 17.33
N CYS A 774 -5.60 -20.38 17.41
CA CYS A 774 -7.05 -20.25 17.58
C CYS A 774 -7.57 -21.24 18.62
N PRO A 775 -8.22 -20.79 19.72
CA PRO A 775 -8.84 -21.69 20.69
C PRO A 775 -10.15 -22.34 20.19
N SER A 776 -10.82 -21.74 19.20
CA SER A 776 -12.11 -22.22 18.67
C SER A 776 -12.18 -22.17 17.15
N TRP A 777 -12.20 -23.36 16.53
CA TRP A 777 -12.46 -23.51 15.10
C TRP A 777 -13.87 -23.04 14.71
N LEU A 778 -14.88 -23.26 15.56
CA LEU A 778 -16.25 -22.85 15.28
C LEU A 778 -16.38 -21.33 15.21
N THR A 779 -15.76 -20.61 16.14
CA THR A 779 -15.71 -19.14 16.15
C THR A 779 -14.98 -18.60 14.91
N LEU A 780 -13.89 -19.26 14.51
CA LEU A 780 -13.14 -18.96 13.30
C LEU A 780 -13.99 -19.15 12.03
N MET A 781 -14.82 -20.19 11.93
CA MET A 781 -15.75 -20.37 10.81
C MET A 781 -16.88 -19.33 10.82
N GLN A 782 -17.48 -19.05 11.99
CA GLN A 782 -18.54 -18.06 12.15
C GLN A 782 -18.09 -16.64 11.75
N ALA A 783 -16.81 -16.30 11.96
CA ALA A 783 -16.25 -15.02 11.54
C ALA A 783 -16.48 -14.74 10.04
N TYR A 784 -16.34 -15.76 9.17
CA TYR A 784 -16.51 -15.61 7.71
C TYR A 784 -17.95 -15.29 7.27
N GLY A 785 -18.97 -15.71 8.03
CA GLY A 785 -20.36 -15.32 7.77
C GLY A 785 -20.70 -13.91 8.29
N SER A 786 -19.92 -13.42 9.25
CA SER A 786 -20.15 -12.14 9.92
C SER A 786 -19.73 -10.93 9.04
N PRO A 787 -20.39 -9.77 9.16
CA PRO A 787 -19.98 -8.56 8.47
C PRO A 787 -18.55 -8.17 8.86
N LEU A 788 -17.83 -7.59 7.90
CA LEU A 788 -16.45 -7.12 8.10
C LEU A 788 -16.42 -5.85 8.95
N LEU A 789 -17.20 -4.84 8.55
CA LEU A 789 -17.29 -3.56 9.26
C LEU A 789 -18.45 -3.53 10.28
N PRO A 790 -18.44 -2.57 11.22
CA PRO A 790 -19.57 -2.28 12.10
C PRO A 790 -20.84 -1.85 11.34
N ARG A 791 -22.01 -2.06 11.95
CA ARG A 791 -23.34 -1.82 11.36
C ARG A 791 -23.52 -0.43 10.76
N MET A 792 -23.00 0.63 11.39
CA MET A 792 -23.20 2.00 10.90
C MET A 792 -22.64 2.23 9.48
N HIS A 793 -21.56 1.54 9.09
CA HIS A 793 -21.01 1.61 7.72
C HIS A 793 -21.95 1.08 6.64
N TYR A 794 -22.94 0.25 6.99
CA TYR A 794 -23.93 -0.29 6.05
C TYR A 794 -25.26 0.48 6.11
N VAL A 795 -25.68 0.91 7.30
CA VAL A 795 -26.96 1.64 7.50
C VAL A 795 -26.84 3.11 7.09
N LYS A 796 -25.71 3.76 7.37
CA LYS A 796 -25.40 5.14 6.99
C LYS A 796 -23.97 5.21 6.41
N PRO A 797 -23.77 4.71 5.17
CA PRO A 797 -22.47 4.77 4.51
C PRO A 797 -22.01 6.21 4.33
N LEU A 798 -20.71 6.45 4.48
CA LEU A 798 -20.08 7.74 4.18
C LEU A 798 -19.67 7.77 2.70
N GLY A 799 -19.71 8.94 2.07
CA GLY A 799 -19.32 9.08 0.66
C GLY A 799 -17.81 8.80 0.46
N PRO A 800 -17.38 8.18 -0.65
CA PRO A 800 -15.99 7.70 -0.80
C PRO A 800 -14.95 8.84 -0.69
N ALA A 801 -15.19 9.98 -1.33
CA ALA A 801 -14.31 11.16 -1.21
C ALA A 801 -14.25 11.71 0.23
N GLN A 802 -15.34 11.59 1.01
CA GLN A 802 -15.36 11.97 2.43
C GLN A 802 -14.60 10.96 3.29
N GLN A 803 -14.72 9.65 3.00
CA GLN A 803 -13.93 8.61 3.66
C GLN A 803 -12.43 8.81 3.45
N ASP A 804 -12.00 9.21 2.25
CA ASP A 804 -10.58 9.49 1.97
C ASP A 804 -10.04 10.70 2.73
N VAL A 805 -10.77 11.82 2.76
CA VAL A 805 -10.40 13.01 3.55
C VAL A 805 -10.34 12.68 5.05
N LEU A 806 -11.30 11.90 5.56
CA LEU A 806 -11.31 11.43 6.95
C LEU A 806 -10.14 10.46 7.23
N ARG A 807 -9.81 9.56 6.30
CA ARG A 807 -8.69 8.60 6.43
C ARG A 807 -7.34 9.31 6.45
N HIS A 808 -7.08 10.24 5.52
CA HIS A 808 -5.86 11.05 5.54
C HIS A 808 -5.76 11.90 6.83
N THR A 809 -6.90 12.36 7.36
CA THR A 809 -6.96 13.07 8.64
C THR A 809 -6.64 12.16 9.82
N ALA A 810 -7.19 10.94 9.85
CA ALA A 810 -6.88 9.91 10.83
C ALA A 810 -5.38 9.55 10.83
N MET A 811 -4.81 9.25 9.66
CA MET A 811 -3.38 8.99 9.44
C MET A 811 -2.51 10.12 10.01
N ARG A 812 -2.86 11.40 9.76
CA ARG A 812 -2.14 12.56 10.29
C ARG A 812 -2.21 12.68 11.82
N ILE A 813 -3.32 12.29 12.45
CA ILE A 813 -3.46 12.32 13.90
C ILE A 813 -2.66 11.18 14.55
N VAL A 814 -2.67 9.98 13.95
CA VAL A 814 -1.87 8.83 14.40
C VAL A 814 -0.38 9.14 14.27
N SER A 815 0.08 9.66 13.12
CA SER A 815 1.50 10.02 12.93
C SER A 815 1.94 11.14 13.88
N ALA A 816 1.12 12.17 14.09
CA ALA A 816 1.43 13.24 15.05
C ALA A 816 1.52 12.74 16.51
N ARG A 817 0.79 11.67 16.89
CA ARG A 817 0.89 11.05 18.22
C ARG A 817 2.13 10.16 18.33
N LEU A 818 2.42 9.32 17.34
CA LEU A 818 3.59 8.43 17.31
C LEU A 818 4.93 9.18 17.11
N ALA A 819 4.90 10.40 16.59
CA ALA A 819 6.06 11.29 16.55
C ALA A 819 6.41 11.92 17.91
N ARG A 820 5.56 11.77 18.94
CA ARG A 820 5.78 12.30 20.31
C ARG A 820 6.06 11.23 21.36
N SER A 821 6.13 9.96 20.97
CA SER A 821 6.61 8.89 21.85
C SER A 821 8.14 8.81 21.83
N GLU A 822 8.71 8.10 22.79
CA GLU A 822 10.15 7.85 22.91
C GLU A 822 10.42 6.34 22.83
N PRO A 823 11.17 5.83 21.82
CA PRO A 823 11.62 6.50 20.60
C PRO A 823 10.49 7.09 19.74
N PRO A 824 10.71 8.20 19.02
CA PRO A 824 9.73 8.74 18.09
C PRO A 824 9.72 7.95 16.78
N LEU A 825 8.52 7.58 16.32
CA LEU A 825 8.32 7.08 14.95
C LEU A 825 8.14 8.27 14.01
N GLY A 826 8.88 8.27 12.90
CA GLY A 826 8.77 9.33 11.90
C GLY A 826 7.39 9.39 11.25
N PRO A 827 6.86 10.57 10.89
CA PRO A 827 5.64 10.64 10.09
C PRO A 827 5.78 9.89 8.77
N GLU A 828 6.96 9.86 8.16
CA GLU A 828 7.27 9.08 6.95
C GLU A 828 7.20 7.57 7.18
N VAL A 829 7.59 7.08 8.37
CA VAL A 829 7.49 5.67 8.77
C VAL A 829 6.02 5.28 8.90
N VAL A 830 5.22 6.10 9.60
CA VAL A 830 3.78 5.87 9.79
C VAL A 830 3.02 5.95 8.47
N GLN A 831 3.33 6.93 7.60
CA GLN A 831 2.72 7.07 6.27
C GLN A 831 3.03 5.88 5.36
N TYR A 832 4.29 5.42 5.32
CA TYR A 832 4.68 4.25 4.55
C TYR A 832 4.03 2.96 5.07
N LEU A 833 3.81 2.82 6.38
CA LEU A 833 3.04 1.70 6.93
C LEU A 833 1.54 1.78 6.60
N LEU A 834 0.92 2.95 6.76
CA LEU A 834 -0.52 3.17 6.54
C LEU A 834 -0.94 3.25 5.06
N ASP A 835 0.01 3.17 4.12
CA ASP A 835 -0.27 3.17 2.68
C ASP A 835 -0.97 4.46 2.19
N THR A 836 -0.54 5.64 2.66
CA THR A 836 -1.02 6.95 2.14
C THR A 836 -1.00 7.03 0.62
N ASP A 837 0.10 6.53 0.05
CA ASP A 837 0.44 6.64 -1.35
C ASP A 837 -0.41 5.70 -2.23
N THR A 838 -1.34 4.90 -1.68
CA THR A 838 -2.23 4.04 -2.48
C THR A 838 -3.27 4.82 -3.29
N HIS A 839 -3.56 6.07 -2.92
CA HIS A 839 -4.50 6.93 -3.63
C HIS A 839 -3.82 8.02 -4.47
N SER A 840 -2.48 8.08 -4.50
CA SER A 840 -1.79 8.77 -5.59
C SER A 840 -1.90 7.93 -6.86
N TRP A 841 -2.25 8.58 -7.98
CA TRP A 841 -2.34 7.91 -9.26
C TRP A 841 -0.95 7.53 -9.77
N SER A 842 -0.82 6.33 -10.32
CA SER A 842 0.44 5.78 -10.84
C SER A 842 0.20 5.03 -12.15
N MET A 843 1.02 5.31 -13.16
CA MET A 843 1.01 4.58 -14.42
C MET A 843 1.30 3.09 -14.21
N ARG A 844 2.36 2.74 -13.45
CA ARG A 844 2.74 1.35 -13.13
C ARG A 844 1.62 0.58 -12.44
N ARG A 845 1.00 1.15 -11.40
CA ARG A 845 -0.11 0.48 -10.68
C ARG A 845 -1.35 0.34 -11.56
N SER A 846 -1.62 1.30 -12.46
CA SER A 846 -2.69 1.17 -13.45
C SER A 846 -2.43 0.02 -14.43
N LYS A 847 -1.19 -0.13 -14.94
CA LYS A 847 -0.76 -1.28 -15.76
C LYS A 847 -0.87 -2.61 -15.01
N ALA A 848 -0.41 -2.67 -13.76
CA ALA A 848 -0.50 -3.88 -12.93
C ALA A 848 -1.95 -4.34 -12.74
N ASN A 849 -2.86 -3.41 -12.42
CA ASN A 849 -4.29 -3.70 -12.28
C ASN A 849 -4.95 -4.08 -13.62
N TRP A 850 -4.52 -3.47 -14.75
CA TRP A 850 -4.94 -3.90 -16.09
C TRP A 850 -4.50 -5.34 -16.39
N PHE A 851 -3.24 -5.70 -16.14
CA PHE A 851 -2.74 -7.07 -16.38
C PHE A 851 -3.42 -8.10 -15.48
N ARG A 852 -3.77 -7.75 -14.24
CA ARG A 852 -4.60 -8.59 -13.34
C ARG A 852 -6.01 -8.82 -13.91
N ALA A 853 -6.66 -7.78 -14.41
CA ALA A 853 -7.96 -7.90 -15.08
C ALA A 853 -7.87 -8.76 -16.37
N VAL A 854 -6.84 -8.55 -17.20
CA VAL A 854 -6.60 -9.34 -18.41
C VAL A 854 -6.27 -10.80 -18.07
N SER A 855 -5.57 -11.06 -16.96
CA SER A 855 -5.33 -12.43 -16.47
C SER A 855 -6.63 -13.14 -16.12
N CYS A 856 -7.56 -12.47 -15.42
CA CYS A 856 -8.91 -12.99 -15.16
C CYS A 856 -9.66 -13.30 -16.47
N LEU A 857 -9.63 -12.38 -17.45
CA LEU A 857 -10.24 -12.57 -18.76
C LEU A 857 -9.55 -13.66 -19.60
N SER A 858 -8.27 -13.96 -19.34
CA SER A 858 -7.53 -15.00 -20.07
C SER A 858 -8.12 -16.39 -19.86
N HIS A 859 -8.74 -16.64 -18.69
CA HIS A 859 -9.47 -17.89 -18.42
C HIS A 859 -10.72 -18.03 -19.30
N VAL A 860 -11.47 -16.93 -19.50
CA VAL A 860 -12.60 -16.88 -20.45
C VAL A 860 -12.09 -17.11 -21.87
N ALA A 861 -10.95 -16.52 -22.25
CA ALA A 861 -10.31 -16.76 -23.55
C ALA A 861 -9.74 -18.18 -23.73
N THR A 862 -9.37 -18.90 -22.65
CA THR A 862 -9.06 -20.34 -22.73
C THR A 862 -10.33 -21.18 -22.90
N ALA A 863 -11.42 -20.86 -22.20
CA ALA A 863 -12.69 -21.56 -22.33
C ALA A 863 -13.30 -21.38 -23.74
N ALA A 864 -13.25 -20.16 -24.29
CA ALA A 864 -13.69 -19.88 -25.66
C ALA A 864 -12.86 -20.62 -26.71
N ARG A 865 -11.52 -20.69 -26.55
CA ARG A 865 -10.64 -21.49 -27.42
C ARG A 865 -10.88 -22.99 -27.29
N TRP A 866 -11.18 -23.50 -26.09
CA TRP A 866 -11.58 -24.89 -25.89
C TRP A 866 -12.91 -25.20 -26.57
N ALA A 867 -13.94 -24.37 -26.40
CA ALA A 867 -15.23 -24.52 -27.06
C ALA A 867 -15.09 -24.45 -28.60
N HIS A 868 -14.20 -23.61 -29.12
CA HIS A 868 -13.87 -23.58 -30.55
C HIS A 868 -13.18 -24.88 -31.02
N ARG A 869 -12.22 -25.44 -30.26
CA ARG A 869 -11.62 -26.75 -30.56
C ARG A 869 -12.65 -27.89 -30.56
N VAL A 870 -13.66 -27.83 -29.67
CA VAL A 870 -14.79 -28.77 -29.66
C VAL A 870 -15.67 -28.57 -30.90
N ARG A 871 -15.99 -27.34 -31.29
CA ARG A 871 -16.75 -27.04 -32.52
C ARG A 871 -16.02 -27.50 -33.80
N VAL A 872 -14.69 -27.45 -33.82
CA VAL A 872 -13.85 -27.83 -34.97
C VAL A 872 -13.44 -29.31 -34.93
N TRP A 873 -13.97 -30.11 -33.97
CA TRP A 873 -13.70 -31.56 -33.88
C TRP A 873 -12.20 -31.94 -33.75
N ALA A 874 -11.37 -31.03 -33.23
CA ALA A 874 -9.91 -31.19 -33.16
C ALA A 874 -9.46 -32.41 -32.34
N HIS A 875 -10.30 -32.91 -31.42
CA HIS A 875 -10.08 -34.14 -30.65
C HIS A 875 -11.38 -34.97 -30.61
N PRO A 876 -11.67 -35.81 -31.64
CA PRO A 876 -12.94 -36.51 -31.80
C PRO A 876 -13.50 -37.25 -30.57
N PRO A 877 -12.74 -38.00 -29.74
CA PRO A 877 -13.30 -38.66 -28.56
C PRO A 877 -13.83 -37.65 -27.52
N THR A 878 -13.19 -36.48 -27.39
CA THR A 878 -13.65 -35.43 -26.47
C THR A 878 -14.90 -34.73 -26.97
N THR A 879 -15.07 -34.60 -28.30
CA THR A 879 -16.25 -33.96 -28.87
C THR A 879 -17.45 -34.89 -28.82
N VAL A 880 -17.28 -36.19 -29.12
CA VAL A 880 -18.32 -37.22 -28.90
C VAL A 880 -18.76 -37.24 -27.43
N LEU A 881 -17.82 -37.20 -26.48
CA LEU A 881 -18.14 -37.13 -25.04
C LEU A 881 -18.95 -35.87 -24.68
N VAL A 882 -18.59 -34.70 -25.22
CA VAL A 882 -19.35 -33.45 -25.00
C VAL A 882 -20.75 -33.50 -25.62
N HIS A 883 -20.93 -34.13 -26.79
CA HIS A 883 -22.26 -34.33 -27.39
C HIS A 883 -23.11 -35.31 -26.58
N ALA A 884 -22.52 -36.40 -26.07
CA ALA A 884 -23.22 -37.33 -25.18
C ALA A 884 -23.65 -36.64 -23.86
N LEU A 885 -22.78 -35.81 -23.27
CA LEU A 885 -23.11 -34.96 -22.12
C LEU A 885 -24.23 -33.95 -22.45
N LEU A 886 -24.21 -33.33 -23.62
CA LEU A 886 -25.25 -32.40 -24.06
C LEU A 886 -26.62 -33.10 -24.21
N VAL A 887 -26.64 -34.31 -24.79
CA VAL A 887 -27.87 -35.13 -24.88
C VAL A 887 -28.38 -35.49 -23.48
N ALA A 888 -27.51 -35.94 -22.56
CA ALA A 888 -27.91 -36.22 -21.18
C ALA A 888 -28.45 -34.98 -20.45
N VAL A 889 -27.85 -33.81 -20.66
CA VAL A 889 -28.28 -32.50 -20.13
C VAL A 889 -29.67 -32.11 -20.65
N VAL A 890 -29.96 -32.35 -21.93
CA VAL A 890 -31.26 -32.06 -22.55
C VAL A 890 -32.35 -33.05 -22.07
N LEU A 891 -32.01 -34.33 -21.91
CA LEU A 891 -32.93 -35.37 -21.45
C LEU A 891 -33.23 -35.31 -19.94
N CYS A 892 -32.34 -34.75 -19.13
CA CYS A 892 -32.47 -34.70 -17.67
C CYS A 892 -32.19 -33.29 -17.10
N PRO A 893 -33.03 -32.28 -17.42
CA PRO A 893 -32.77 -30.88 -17.07
C PRO A 893 -32.71 -30.62 -15.55
N GLU A 894 -33.43 -31.41 -14.74
CA GLU A 894 -33.39 -31.27 -13.28
C GLU A 894 -32.05 -31.73 -12.67
N MET A 895 -31.28 -32.57 -13.37
CA MET A 895 -29.96 -33.05 -12.94
C MET A 895 -28.80 -32.08 -13.25
N ILE A 896 -29.03 -31.02 -14.03
CA ILE A 896 -27.98 -30.08 -14.46
C ILE A 896 -27.34 -29.39 -13.25
N LEU A 897 -28.14 -28.82 -12.34
CA LEU A 897 -27.62 -28.06 -11.20
C LEU A 897 -26.94 -28.94 -10.13
N PRO A 898 -27.49 -30.12 -9.75
CA PRO A 898 -26.79 -31.08 -8.91
C PRO A 898 -25.44 -31.53 -9.49
N THR A 899 -25.41 -31.92 -10.77
CA THR A 899 -24.17 -32.41 -11.40
C THR A 899 -23.13 -31.30 -11.57
N ALA A 900 -23.53 -30.06 -11.87
CA ALA A 900 -22.62 -28.91 -11.92
C ALA A 900 -21.99 -28.60 -10.55
N CYS A 901 -22.77 -28.64 -9.45
CA CYS A 901 -22.23 -28.43 -8.11
C CYS A 901 -21.34 -29.58 -7.63
N LEU A 902 -21.70 -30.83 -7.95
CA LEU A 902 -20.88 -32.01 -7.65
C LEU A 902 -19.57 -32.02 -8.46
N TYR A 903 -19.60 -31.63 -9.73
CA TYR A 903 -18.39 -31.45 -10.54
C TYR A 903 -17.48 -30.37 -9.97
N LEU A 904 -18.04 -29.22 -9.57
CA LEU A 904 -17.27 -28.16 -8.93
C LEU A 904 -16.68 -28.60 -7.58
N PHE A 905 -17.41 -29.37 -6.77
CA PHE A 905 -16.89 -30.01 -5.55
C PHE A 905 -15.71 -30.96 -5.85
N LEU A 906 -15.81 -31.80 -6.89
CA LEU A 906 -14.71 -32.68 -7.31
C LEU A 906 -13.48 -31.89 -7.81
N VAL A 907 -13.68 -30.78 -8.53
CA VAL A 907 -12.59 -29.88 -8.95
C VAL A 907 -11.90 -29.23 -7.74
N LEU A 908 -12.66 -28.83 -6.70
CA LEU A 908 -12.08 -28.36 -5.44
C LEU A 908 -11.25 -29.46 -4.76
N LEU A 909 -11.80 -30.66 -4.63
CA LEU A 909 -11.15 -31.82 -4.02
C LEU A 909 -9.85 -32.24 -4.75
N TRP A 910 -9.84 -32.14 -6.08
CA TRP A 910 -8.64 -32.35 -6.89
C TRP A 910 -7.58 -31.26 -6.63
N ARG A 911 -7.98 -29.98 -6.68
CA ARG A 911 -7.07 -28.83 -6.48
C ARG A 911 -6.48 -28.76 -5.06
N TYR A 912 -7.13 -29.35 -4.06
CA TYR A 912 -6.62 -29.44 -2.68
C TYR A 912 -5.21 -30.07 -2.61
N ARG A 913 -4.89 -31.00 -3.52
CA ARG A 913 -3.56 -31.65 -3.59
C ARG A 913 -2.45 -30.67 -3.97
N ALA A 914 -2.77 -29.65 -4.76
CA ALA A 914 -1.86 -28.64 -5.29
C ALA A 914 -1.91 -27.30 -4.51
N ARG A 915 -2.49 -27.28 -3.31
CA ARG A 915 -2.64 -26.04 -2.52
C ARG A 915 -1.27 -25.42 -2.14
N PRO A 916 -1.15 -24.08 -2.10
CA PRO A 916 0.01 -23.43 -1.51
C PRO A 916 0.15 -23.83 -0.03
N ARG A 917 1.38 -24.05 0.44
CA ARG A 917 1.68 -24.53 1.80
C ARG A 917 2.49 -23.55 2.66
N THR A 918 2.87 -22.40 2.10
CA THR A 918 3.69 -21.35 2.70
C THR A 918 3.05 -19.98 2.43
N PRO A 919 3.08 -19.04 3.40
CA PRO A 919 2.68 -17.66 3.14
C PRO A 919 3.67 -17.02 2.15
N THR A 920 3.12 -16.37 1.13
CA THR A 920 3.90 -15.72 0.08
C THR A 920 3.97 -14.21 0.31
N GLY A 921 5.14 -13.63 0.07
CA GLY A 921 5.38 -12.19 0.23
C GLY A 921 4.85 -11.34 -0.94
N MET A 922 5.36 -10.10 -1.01
CA MET A 922 5.15 -9.18 -2.14
C MET A 922 5.67 -9.79 -3.45
N ASP A 923 4.92 -9.63 -4.54
CA ASP A 923 5.33 -10.10 -5.87
C ASP A 923 5.76 -8.91 -6.74
N PRO A 924 7.05 -8.78 -7.12
CA PRO A 924 7.50 -7.72 -8.03
C PRO A 924 6.85 -7.88 -9.42
N ARG A 925 6.73 -9.11 -9.92
CA ARG A 925 6.05 -9.45 -11.18
C ARG A 925 4.59 -9.00 -11.21
N LEU A 926 3.83 -9.28 -10.13
CA LEU A 926 2.44 -8.85 -9.98
C LEU A 926 2.32 -7.32 -9.90
N SER A 927 3.28 -6.69 -9.23
CA SER A 927 3.42 -5.23 -9.11
C SER A 927 3.91 -4.54 -10.41
N HIS A 928 4.09 -5.32 -11.48
CA HIS A 928 4.62 -4.93 -12.79
C HIS A 928 5.95 -4.17 -12.72
N VAL A 929 6.83 -4.57 -11.78
CA VAL A 929 8.15 -3.96 -11.53
C VAL A 929 9.10 -4.12 -12.71
N ASP A 930 9.09 -5.29 -13.36
CA ASP A 930 10.14 -5.68 -14.32
C ASP A 930 10.00 -4.97 -15.69
N GLY A 931 8.96 -4.14 -15.88
CA GLY A 931 8.63 -3.46 -17.14
C GLY A 931 8.40 -1.95 -17.04
N VAL A 932 8.90 -1.32 -15.97
CA VAL A 932 8.69 0.12 -15.70
C VAL A 932 9.78 0.96 -16.38
N SER A 933 9.37 2.04 -17.06
CA SER A 933 10.32 3.02 -17.61
C SER A 933 10.72 4.06 -16.56
N ALA A 934 11.95 4.57 -16.58
CA ALA A 934 12.47 5.46 -15.53
C ALA A 934 11.60 6.72 -15.29
N ASP A 935 10.97 7.26 -16.34
CA ASP A 935 10.04 8.40 -16.25
C ASP A 935 8.68 8.03 -15.61
N GLU A 936 8.27 6.76 -15.60
CA GLU A 936 7.12 6.29 -14.81
C GLU A 936 7.46 6.13 -13.32
N LEU A 937 8.74 5.88 -12.97
CA LEU A 937 9.17 5.99 -11.57
C LEU A 937 9.28 7.46 -11.15
N ASP A 938 9.83 8.32 -12.00
CA ASP A 938 9.89 9.77 -11.76
C ASP A 938 8.49 10.38 -11.56
N GLU A 939 7.48 9.88 -12.28
CA GLU A 939 6.07 10.24 -12.09
C GLU A 939 5.50 9.79 -10.72
N GLU A 940 5.95 8.66 -10.15
CA GLU A 940 5.54 8.23 -8.79
C GLU A 940 6.18 9.04 -7.65
N PHE A 941 7.30 9.71 -7.91
CA PHE A 941 8.02 10.52 -6.92
C PHE A 941 7.87 12.04 -7.13
N ASP A 942 7.20 12.48 -8.19
CA ASP A 942 6.90 13.90 -8.42
C ASP A 942 5.74 14.39 -7.53
N GLY A 943 5.85 15.63 -7.07
CA GLY A 943 4.87 16.23 -6.17
C GLY A 943 3.60 16.69 -6.88
N VAL A 944 2.60 17.10 -6.09
CA VAL A 944 1.48 17.94 -6.55
C VAL A 944 1.54 19.26 -5.79
N PRO A 945 1.79 20.42 -6.44
CA PRO A 945 2.04 20.60 -7.88
C PRO A 945 3.36 19.97 -8.36
N SER A 946 3.40 19.60 -9.65
CA SER A 946 4.57 18.98 -10.30
C SER A 946 5.80 19.88 -10.27
N SER A 947 6.95 19.27 -10.00
CA SER A 947 8.28 19.90 -10.05
C SER A 947 8.89 19.91 -11.46
N ARG A 948 8.23 19.27 -12.44
CA ARG A 948 8.78 19.00 -13.77
C ARG A 948 8.34 20.04 -14.81
N PRO A 949 9.16 20.31 -15.84
CA PRO A 949 8.82 21.30 -16.87
C PRO A 949 7.57 20.89 -17.66
N ALA A 950 6.82 21.88 -18.13
CA ALA A 950 5.49 21.71 -18.72
C ALA A 950 5.44 20.71 -19.91
N ASP A 951 6.51 20.54 -20.67
CA ASP A 951 6.56 19.57 -21.77
C ASP A 951 6.64 18.11 -21.30
N VAL A 952 7.28 17.83 -20.17
CA VAL A 952 7.22 16.50 -19.53
C VAL A 952 5.79 16.25 -19.03
N VAL A 953 5.14 17.26 -18.42
CA VAL A 953 3.76 17.18 -17.96
C VAL A 953 2.78 16.96 -19.13
N ARG A 954 2.99 17.60 -20.28
CA ARG A 954 2.22 17.34 -21.53
C ARG A 954 2.38 15.88 -21.99
N VAL A 955 3.60 15.36 -22.05
CA VAL A 955 3.85 13.97 -22.47
C VAL A 955 3.32 12.94 -21.44
N ARG A 956 3.30 13.27 -20.14
CA ARG A 956 2.59 12.49 -19.10
C ARG A 956 1.08 12.53 -19.34
N TYR A 957 0.48 13.70 -19.55
CA TYR A 957 -0.96 13.88 -19.82
C TYR A 957 -1.43 13.14 -21.08
N ASP A 958 -0.69 13.18 -22.19
CA ASP A 958 -1.07 12.47 -23.43
C ASP A 958 -1.02 10.94 -23.25
N ARG A 959 -0.04 10.43 -22.49
CA ARG A 959 0.01 9.00 -22.10
C ARG A 959 -1.12 8.63 -21.16
N LEU A 960 -1.41 9.47 -20.15
CA LEU A 960 -2.57 9.33 -19.26
C LEU A 960 -3.86 9.27 -20.08
N ARG A 961 -4.06 10.16 -21.07
CA ARG A 961 -5.23 10.15 -21.96
C ARG A 961 -5.32 8.87 -22.79
N ALA A 962 -4.20 8.41 -23.34
CA ALA A 962 -4.11 7.16 -24.09
C ALA A 962 -4.27 5.88 -23.23
N VAL A 963 -4.14 5.97 -21.90
CA VAL A 963 -4.41 4.87 -20.95
C VAL A 963 -5.82 4.99 -20.37
N ALA A 964 -6.29 6.20 -20.05
CA ALA A 964 -7.65 6.49 -19.60
C ALA A 964 -8.70 6.01 -20.61
N GLY A 965 -8.48 6.24 -21.91
CA GLY A 965 -9.36 5.70 -22.97
C GLY A 965 -9.38 4.16 -23.08
N ARG A 966 -8.40 3.46 -22.47
CA ARG A 966 -8.41 1.99 -22.26
C ARG A 966 -8.90 1.59 -20.87
N ALA A 967 -8.85 2.51 -19.90
CA ALA A 967 -9.14 2.28 -18.49
C ALA A 967 -10.48 2.85 -18.00
N GLN A 968 -11.32 3.36 -18.91
CA GLN A 968 -12.61 4.00 -18.64
C GLN A 968 -13.68 3.08 -18.00
N THR A 969 -13.34 1.81 -17.71
CA THR A 969 -14.24 0.76 -17.21
C THR A 969 -13.64 -0.06 -16.04
N LEU A 970 -13.55 0.55 -14.85
CA LEU A 970 -13.61 -0.12 -13.53
C LEU A 970 -12.58 -1.25 -13.22
N LEU A 971 -11.43 -1.27 -13.90
CA LEU A 971 -10.51 -2.42 -13.90
C LEU A 971 -10.00 -2.89 -12.53
N GLY A 972 -9.73 -1.98 -11.59
CA GLY A 972 -9.23 -2.34 -10.26
C GLY A 972 -10.24 -3.19 -9.47
N ASP A 973 -11.50 -2.77 -9.43
CA ASP A 973 -12.58 -3.49 -8.74
C ASP A 973 -12.98 -4.77 -9.48
N VAL A 974 -12.96 -4.75 -10.82
CA VAL A 974 -13.24 -5.94 -11.65
C VAL A 974 -12.15 -7.01 -11.47
N ALA A 975 -10.87 -6.62 -11.45
CA ALA A 975 -9.78 -7.52 -11.11
C ALA A 975 -9.94 -8.08 -9.69
N ALA A 976 -10.23 -7.23 -8.70
CA ALA A 976 -10.41 -7.66 -7.31
C ALA A 976 -11.61 -8.61 -7.11
N GLN A 977 -12.70 -8.45 -7.87
CA GLN A 977 -13.81 -9.42 -7.84
C GLN A 977 -13.45 -10.72 -8.59
N GLY A 978 -12.77 -10.64 -9.73
CA GLY A 978 -12.31 -11.82 -10.49
C GLY A 978 -11.35 -12.69 -9.68
N GLU A 979 -10.39 -12.08 -9.01
CA GLU A 979 -9.46 -12.75 -8.09
C GLU A 979 -10.17 -13.38 -6.89
N ARG A 980 -11.26 -12.79 -6.38
CA ARG A 980 -12.07 -13.40 -5.32
C ARG A 980 -12.81 -14.65 -5.81
N VAL A 981 -13.32 -14.64 -7.05
CA VAL A 981 -13.88 -15.85 -7.67
C VAL A 981 -12.79 -16.90 -7.90
N GLU A 982 -11.58 -16.50 -8.27
CA GLU A 982 -10.42 -17.41 -8.35
C GLU A 982 -9.99 -17.95 -6.97
N ALA A 983 -10.09 -17.14 -5.91
CA ALA A 983 -9.77 -17.51 -4.54
C ALA A 983 -10.64 -18.67 -4.03
N LEU A 984 -11.93 -18.71 -4.41
CA LEU A 984 -12.82 -19.86 -4.14
C LEU A 984 -12.26 -21.18 -4.67
N LEU A 985 -11.54 -21.16 -5.80
CA LEU A 985 -11.10 -22.36 -6.52
C LEU A 985 -9.60 -22.65 -6.38
N SER A 986 -8.83 -21.87 -5.62
CA SER A 986 -7.36 -21.96 -5.58
C SER A 986 -6.78 -22.37 -4.22
N TRP A 987 -7.60 -22.61 -3.20
CA TRP A 987 -7.18 -22.99 -1.84
C TRP A 987 -6.16 -22.01 -1.20
N ARG A 988 -6.12 -20.75 -1.65
CA ARG A 988 -5.29 -19.67 -1.06
C ARG A 988 -5.68 -19.38 0.39
N ASP A 989 -6.97 -19.48 0.69
CA ASP A 989 -7.51 -19.54 2.04
C ASP A 989 -8.12 -20.95 2.22
N PRO A 990 -7.47 -21.87 2.95
CA PRO A 990 -7.93 -23.24 3.08
C PRO A 990 -9.25 -23.36 3.86
N ARG A 991 -9.57 -22.35 4.70
CA ARG A 991 -10.80 -22.31 5.51
C ARG A 991 -11.97 -21.87 4.65
N ALA A 992 -11.83 -20.76 3.92
CA ALA A 992 -12.87 -20.29 3.01
C ALA A 992 -13.14 -21.31 1.90
N THR A 993 -12.10 -21.85 1.25
CA THR A 993 -12.30 -22.88 0.21
C THR A 993 -12.91 -24.17 0.78
N GLY A 994 -12.54 -24.58 2.00
CA GLY A 994 -13.15 -25.72 2.68
C GLY A 994 -14.64 -25.52 2.97
N VAL A 995 -15.04 -24.36 3.52
CA VAL A 995 -16.44 -23.99 3.74
C VAL A 995 -17.21 -23.95 2.41
N PHE A 996 -16.62 -23.39 1.35
CA PHE A 996 -17.23 -23.36 0.03
C PHE A 996 -17.45 -24.77 -0.54
N ALA A 997 -16.49 -25.69 -0.39
CA ALA A 997 -16.64 -27.08 -0.80
C ALA A 997 -17.77 -27.82 -0.06
N VAL A 998 -17.92 -27.58 1.25
CA VAL A 998 -19.05 -28.14 2.02
C VAL A 998 -20.38 -27.55 1.56
N VAL A 999 -20.43 -26.23 1.32
CA VAL A 999 -21.65 -25.56 0.81
C VAL A 999 -22.03 -26.06 -0.58
N THR A 1000 -21.08 -26.32 -1.48
CA THR A 1000 -21.38 -26.82 -2.83
C THR A 1000 -21.79 -28.28 -2.84
N LEU A 1001 -21.26 -29.11 -1.94
CA LEU A 1001 -21.74 -30.48 -1.70
C LEU A 1001 -23.17 -30.48 -1.16
N VAL A 1002 -23.46 -29.67 -0.13
CA VAL A 1002 -24.82 -29.55 0.43
C VAL A 1002 -25.80 -28.99 -0.61
N ALA A 1003 -25.39 -28.01 -1.43
CA ALA A 1003 -26.20 -27.50 -2.52
C ALA A 1003 -26.50 -28.57 -3.59
N ALA A 1004 -25.52 -29.43 -3.94
CA ALA A 1004 -25.75 -30.55 -4.85
C ALA A 1004 -26.80 -31.53 -4.30
N LEU A 1005 -26.71 -31.89 -3.01
CA LEU A 1005 -27.67 -32.77 -2.33
C LEU A 1005 -29.07 -32.14 -2.24
N VAL A 1006 -29.18 -30.87 -1.87
CA VAL A 1006 -30.47 -30.16 -1.76
C VAL A 1006 -31.13 -30.00 -3.13
N MET A 1007 -30.39 -29.65 -4.18
CA MET A 1007 -30.95 -29.52 -5.54
C MET A 1007 -31.26 -30.88 -6.19
N TYR A 1008 -30.69 -31.98 -5.69
CA TYR A 1008 -31.07 -33.33 -6.09
C TYR A 1008 -32.37 -33.79 -5.40
N ALA A 1009 -32.56 -33.43 -4.13
CA ALA A 1009 -33.74 -33.79 -3.35
C ALA A 1009 -34.96 -32.86 -3.56
N VAL A 1010 -34.75 -31.62 -3.99
CA VAL A 1010 -35.80 -30.59 -4.13
C VAL A 1010 -35.94 -30.15 -5.59
N PRO A 1011 -37.10 -30.38 -6.25
CA PRO A 1011 -37.31 -29.97 -7.64
C PRO A 1011 -37.07 -28.48 -7.87
N PHE A 1012 -36.41 -28.15 -8.97
CA PHE A 1012 -35.97 -26.78 -9.31
C PHE A 1012 -37.11 -25.74 -9.23
N LYS A 1013 -38.34 -26.13 -9.60
CA LYS A 1013 -39.56 -25.30 -9.53
C LYS A 1013 -39.86 -24.84 -8.09
N VAL A 1014 -39.69 -25.70 -7.10
CA VAL A 1014 -39.90 -25.40 -5.67
C VAL A 1014 -38.80 -24.46 -5.16
N MET A 1015 -37.55 -24.67 -5.59
CA MET A 1015 -36.44 -23.79 -5.24
C MET A 1015 -36.62 -22.37 -5.82
N LEU A 1016 -37.05 -22.25 -7.08
CA LEU A 1016 -37.39 -20.96 -7.69
C LEU A 1016 -38.52 -20.25 -6.94
N LEU A 1017 -39.60 -20.98 -6.59
CA LEU A 1017 -40.73 -20.43 -5.85
C LEU A 1017 -40.29 -19.90 -4.47
N GLY A 1018 -39.50 -20.68 -3.73
CA GLY A 1018 -38.93 -20.27 -2.45
C GLY A 1018 -38.00 -19.06 -2.56
N MET A 1019 -37.13 -19.02 -3.58
CA MET A 1019 -36.27 -17.86 -3.84
C MET A 1019 -37.08 -16.61 -4.21
N GLY A 1020 -38.16 -16.76 -4.99
CA GLY A 1020 -39.08 -15.69 -5.34
C GLY A 1020 -39.75 -15.09 -4.12
N PHE A 1021 -40.35 -15.92 -3.25
CA PHE A 1021 -40.93 -15.46 -1.99
C PHE A 1021 -39.88 -14.81 -1.06
N TYR A 1022 -38.67 -15.38 -0.97
CA TYR A 1022 -37.60 -14.79 -0.18
C TYR A 1022 -37.13 -13.42 -0.73
N TYR A 1023 -37.07 -13.23 -2.04
CA TYR A 1023 -36.74 -11.94 -2.66
C TYR A 1023 -37.85 -10.90 -2.45
N LEU A 1024 -39.10 -11.29 -2.70
CA LEU A 1024 -40.27 -10.42 -2.59
C LEU A 1024 -40.69 -10.12 -1.14
N ARG A 1025 -40.10 -10.80 -0.14
CA ARG A 1025 -40.46 -10.65 1.28
C ARG A 1025 -40.57 -9.18 1.73
N HIS A 1026 -41.59 -8.89 2.54
CA HIS A 1026 -41.90 -7.55 3.02
C HIS A 1026 -40.69 -6.88 3.72
N PRO A 1027 -40.47 -5.56 3.60
CA PRO A 1027 -39.29 -4.88 4.14
C PRO A 1027 -38.99 -5.14 5.63
N ARG A 1028 -40.01 -5.35 6.48
CA ARG A 1028 -39.81 -5.74 7.91
C ARG A 1028 -39.05 -7.07 8.10
N PHE A 1029 -38.97 -7.91 7.08
CA PHE A 1029 -38.20 -9.17 7.08
C PHE A 1029 -36.89 -9.07 6.28
N ARG A 1030 -36.55 -7.88 5.76
CA ARG A 1030 -35.24 -7.58 5.16
C ARG A 1030 -34.38 -6.97 6.27
N GLY A 1031 -33.33 -7.67 6.69
CA GLY A 1031 -32.38 -7.12 7.66
C GLY A 1031 -31.48 -6.09 7.01
N ASP A 1032 -31.13 -5.03 7.74
CA ASP A 1032 -30.28 -3.91 7.29
C ASP A 1032 -28.82 -4.31 6.96
N MET A 1033 -28.46 -5.59 7.14
CA MET A 1033 -27.09 -6.09 7.04
C MET A 1033 -26.89 -6.95 5.79
N PRO A 1034 -25.69 -6.92 5.18
CA PRO A 1034 -25.32 -7.82 4.09
C PRO A 1034 -25.49 -9.31 4.47
N SER A 1035 -25.92 -10.11 3.49
CA SER A 1035 -26.12 -11.55 3.66
C SER A 1035 -24.79 -12.29 3.94
N ALA A 1036 -24.87 -13.42 4.64
CA ALA A 1036 -23.69 -14.21 5.01
C ALA A 1036 -22.83 -14.60 3.80
N GLY A 1037 -23.43 -14.96 2.66
CA GLY A 1037 -22.71 -15.26 1.42
C GLY A 1037 -21.99 -14.05 0.80
N PHE A 1038 -22.55 -12.84 0.95
CA PHE A 1038 -21.91 -11.60 0.50
C PHE A 1038 -20.78 -11.16 1.44
N ASN A 1039 -20.94 -11.37 2.74
CA ASN A 1039 -19.85 -11.19 3.73
C ASN A 1039 -18.69 -12.13 3.43
N PHE A 1040 -19.00 -13.43 3.26
CA PHE A 1040 -18.05 -14.47 2.87
C PHE A 1040 -17.31 -14.08 1.58
N PHE A 1041 -18.01 -13.66 0.53
CA PHE A 1041 -17.37 -13.24 -0.72
C PHE A 1041 -16.46 -12.01 -0.57
N ARG A 1042 -16.89 -10.98 0.19
CA ARG A 1042 -16.04 -9.80 0.45
C ARG A 1042 -14.79 -10.12 1.27
N ARG A 1043 -14.82 -11.18 2.08
CA ARG A 1043 -13.73 -11.67 2.93
C ARG A 1043 -12.69 -12.53 2.20
N LEU A 1044 -12.97 -12.95 0.97
CA LEU A 1044 -12.03 -13.72 0.16
C LEU A 1044 -10.78 -12.89 -0.20
N PRO A 1045 -9.58 -13.50 -0.21
CA PRO A 1045 -8.34 -12.80 -0.48
C PRO A 1045 -8.23 -12.37 -1.95
N SER A 1046 -8.07 -11.06 -2.18
CA SER A 1046 -7.54 -10.54 -3.46
C SER A 1046 -6.02 -10.47 -3.42
N LEU A 1047 -5.38 -10.38 -4.59
CA LEU A 1047 -3.93 -10.28 -4.72
C LEU A 1047 -3.39 -8.86 -4.44
N SER A 1048 -4.26 -7.86 -4.22
CA SER A 1048 -3.87 -6.45 -4.01
C SER A 1048 -2.90 -6.25 -2.84
N ASP A 1049 -2.95 -7.10 -1.82
CA ASP A 1049 -2.05 -7.07 -0.67
C ASP A 1049 -0.57 -7.28 -1.05
N ARG A 1050 -0.32 -8.04 -2.11
CA ARG A 1050 1.01 -8.44 -2.61
C ARG A 1050 1.55 -7.46 -3.66
N VAL A 1051 0.90 -6.30 -3.83
CA VAL A 1051 1.28 -5.22 -4.76
C VAL A 1051 1.99 -4.08 -4.01
N LEU A 1052 3.07 -3.57 -4.62
CA LEU A 1052 3.88 -2.44 -4.18
C LEU A 1052 3.26 -1.07 -4.53
#